data_AF-A0A2W5QQQ8-F1
#
_entry.id   AF-A0A2W5QQQ8-F1
#
_cell.length_a   1.000
_cell.length_b   1.000
_cell.length_c   1.000
_cell.angle_alpha   90.00
_cell.angle_beta   90.00
_cell.angle_gamma   90.00
#
_symmetry.space_group_name_H-M   'P 1'
#
loop_
_entity.id
_entity.type
_entity.pdbx_description
1 polymer ?
#
loop_
_entity_poly.entity_id
_entity_poly.type
_entity_poly.pdbx_seq_one_letter_code
_entity_poly.pdbx_strand_id
1 'polypeptide(L)'
;MTADKASLAARLAQQIASEINARPQQAAAAIALLDEGATVPFIARYRKEVTGGLDDTQLRLLGERLIYLRELEARRGAILESIRQQEKLTPELEASIAAATTKAELEDIYLPFKPKRRNKAEIARERGLGPLAETILTERGAVPAELAKTYLTDEVPDVKAALEGARDIISEQFAQNAELLGRLRSHLHRHANIRARVVDGKQDAGAKFSDYFDHVEKWANVPSHRALAMLRGRNEDVLTLEIEADAEDPRPLKPVVRMIMEAYSIGERLPGDAWLTEVAGWTWRVKLALHLSLDLMTELRMKAETEAINVFARNLKDLLLTAPAGSRATMGLDPGIRTGVKVAVIDGTGKLVATTTVYPFPPKNDVRGTQGELARLIRQHKVELVAIGNGTGSRETEKLVAEMLGDLPPPKPIKVVVSEAGASVYSASELAAAEFPTLDVSLRGAVSIARRLQDPLAELVKIEPKSIGVGQYQHDVDQYHLARALDAVVEDAVNAVGVDLNTASASLLARVSGLGTSLAEAIVAHRDANGPFASRKQLLDVSRLGPRTFEQCAGFLRIRDGAEPLDASSVHPEAYGVARKIVKACGRDLRALMGDSAALSALDPRAFVDERFGLPTVRDIIAELDKPGRDPRPAFKTATFADGIDDMKQLMPGMQLEG
;
A
#
# COMPACT_ATOMS: atom_id res chain seq x y z
N MET A 1 1.14 -30.00 -20.00
CA MET A 1 0.94 -28.56 -19.68
C MET A 1 -0.33 -28.28 -18.86
N THR A 2 -1.49 -28.88 -19.14
CA THR A 2 -2.74 -28.61 -18.40
C THR A 2 -2.76 -29.23 -16.99
N ALA A 3 -2.30 -30.48 -16.83
CA ALA A 3 -2.21 -31.14 -15.51
C ALA A 3 -1.21 -30.46 -14.56
N ASP A 4 -0.10 -29.95 -15.11
CA ASP A 4 0.95 -29.25 -14.37
C ASP A 4 0.48 -27.86 -13.87
N LYS A 5 -0.28 -27.14 -14.71
CA LYS A 5 -0.94 -25.87 -14.31
C LYS A 5 -1.99 -26.06 -13.22
N ALA A 6 -2.78 -27.14 -13.28
CA ALA A 6 -3.76 -27.44 -12.25
C ALA A 6 -3.10 -27.82 -10.90
N SER A 7 -2.00 -28.58 -10.95
CA SER A 7 -1.19 -28.90 -9.78
C SER A 7 -0.57 -27.65 -9.15
N LEU A 8 -0.01 -26.75 -9.98
CA LEU A 8 0.52 -25.47 -9.53
C LEU A 8 -0.55 -24.61 -8.85
N ALA A 9 -1.72 -24.44 -9.47
CA ALA A 9 -2.81 -23.65 -8.90
C ALA A 9 -3.25 -24.18 -7.52
N ALA A 10 -3.32 -25.51 -7.35
CA ALA A 10 -3.64 -26.12 -6.07
C ALA A 10 -2.57 -25.86 -4.99
N ARG A 11 -1.28 -25.95 -5.33
CA ARG A 11 -0.18 -25.62 -4.41
C ARG A 11 -0.22 -24.16 -3.97
N LEU A 12 -0.41 -23.23 -4.93
CA LEU A 12 -0.53 -21.80 -4.64
C LEU A 12 -1.72 -21.52 -3.72
N ALA A 13 -2.88 -22.11 -4.01
CA ALA A 13 -4.06 -21.96 -3.18
C ALA A 13 -3.83 -22.48 -1.75
N GLN A 14 -3.15 -23.61 -1.58
CA GLN A 14 -2.84 -24.15 -0.26
C GLN A 14 -1.91 -23.24 0.55
N GLN A 15 -0.85 -22.72 -0.09
CA GLN A 15 0.06 -21.79 0.57
C GLN A 15 -0.66 -20.51 0.99
N ILE A 16 -1.35 -19.86 0.05
CA ILE A 16 -2.06 -18.60 0.32
C ILE A 16 -3.15 -18.80 1.38
N ALA A 17 -3.87 -19.92 1.34
CA ALA A 17 -4.88 -20.24 2.35
C ALA A 17 -4.32 -20.23 3.78
N SER A 18 -3.09 -20.75 3.98
CA SER A 18 -2.44 -20.70 5.30
C SER A 18 -2.07 -19.27 5.72
N GLU A 19 -1.65 -18.43 4.78
CA GLU A 19 -1.24 -17.04 5.03
C GLU A 19 -2.44 -16.14 5.38
N ILE A 20 -3.62 -16.41 4.81
CA ILE A 20 -4.85 -15.62 5.02
C ILE A 20 -5.82 -16.24 6.05
N ASN A 21 -5.41 -17.32 6.72
CA ASN A 21 -6.24 -18.11 7.65
C ASN A 21 -7.58 -18.58 7.03
N ALA A 22 -7.49 -19.25 5.87
CA ALA A 22 -8.62 -19.81 5.13
C ALA A 22 -8.39 -21.29 4.77
N ARG A 23 -9.41 -21.94 4.22
CA ARG A 23 -9.27 -23.29 3.66
C ARG A 23 -8.73 -23.24 2.22
N PRO A 24 -7.92 -24.21 1.77
CA PRO A 24 -7.40 -24.25 0.39
C PRO A 24 -8.47 -24.13 -0.70
N GLN A 25 -9.66 -24.72 -0.47
CA GLN A 25 -10.78 -24.64 -1.40
C GLN A 25 -11.32 -23.21 -1.55
N GLN A 26 -11.31 -22.41 -0.47
CA GLN A 26 -11.73 -21.02 -0.49
C GLN A 26 -10.77 -20.16 -1.30
N ALA A 27 -9.46 -20.34 -1.08
CA ALA A 27 -8.43 -19.66 -1.84
C ALA A 27 -8.48 -20.04 -3.32
N ALA A 28 -8.61 -21.33 -3.65
CA ALA A 28 -8.73 -21.79 -5.04
C ALA A 28 -9.93 -21.18 -5.76
N ALA A 29 -11.09 -21.10 -5.09
CA ALA A 29 -12.29 -20.50 -5.65
C ALA A 29 -12.13 -18.98 -5.87
N ALA A 30 -11.51 -18.27 -4.92
CA ALA A 30 -11.22 -16.85 -5.07
C ALA A 30 -10.19 -16.57 -6.19
N ILE A 31 -9.15 -17.39 -6.32
CA ILE A 31 -8.17 -17.30 -7.42
C ILE A 31 -8.86 -17.45 -8.77
N ALA A 32 -9.76 -18.44 -8.91
CA ALA A 32 -10.51 -18.64 -10.15
C ALA A 32 -11.35 -17.41 -10.51
N LEU A 33 -12.06 -16.83 -9.54
CA LEU A 33 -12.85 -15.62 -9.74
C LEU A 33 -12.00 -14.42 -10.16
N LEU A 34 -10.82 -14.23 -9.54
CA LEU A 34 -9.88 -13.16 -9.91
C LEU A 34 -9.32 -13.37 -11.33
N ASP A 35 -8.99 -14.60 -11.71
CA ASP A 35 -8.51 -14.94 -13.06
C ASP A 35 -9.60 -14.73 -14.12
N GLU A 36 -10.88 -14.92 -13.77
CA GLU A 36 -12.04 -14.56 -14.59
C GLU A 36 -12.31 -13.04 -14.63
N GLY A 37 -11.49 -12.24 -13.97
CA GLY A 37 -11.58 -10.77 -13.96
C GLY A 37 -12.65 -10.22 -13.02
N ALA A 38 -13.12 -10.99 -12.04
CA ALA A 38 -13.96 -10.44 -10.98
C ALA A 38 -13.13 -9.54 -10.06
N THR A 39 -13.72 -8.44 -9.60
CA THR A 39 -13.05 -7.51 -8.68
C THR A 39 -13.13 -7.99 -7.23
N VAL A 40 -12.22 -7.52 -6.38
CA VAL A 40 -12.26 -7.85 -4.94
C VAL A 40 -13.59 -7.42 -4.28
N PRO A 41 -14.08 -6.17 -4.45
CA PRO A 41 -15.37 -5.78 -3.85
C PRO A 41 -16.53 -6.66 -4.33
N PHE A 42 -16.53 -7.05 -5.60
CA PHE A 42 -17.56 -7.92 -6.15
C PHE A 42 -17.53 -9.31 -5.53
N ILE A 43 -16.34 -9.91 -5.40
CA ILE A 43 -16.18 -11.24 -4.78
C ILE A 43 -16.60 -11.20 -3.31
N ALA A 44 -16.10 -10.22 -2.56
CA ALA A 44 -16.38 -10.08 -1.13
C ALA A 44 -17.88 -9.93 -0.82
N ARG A 45 -18.61 -9.23 -1.70
CA ARG A 45 -20.04 -8.95 -1.50
C ARG A 45 -20.95 -10.02 -2.09
N TYR A 46 -20.72 -10.45 -3.33
CA TYR A 46 -21.69 -11.23 -4.11
C TYR A 46 -21.25 -12.67 -4.40
N ARG A 47 -20.06 -13.11 -3.97
CA ARG A 47 -19.57 -14.47 -4.15
C ARG A 47 -19.15 -15.13 -2.83
N LYS A 48 -19.84 -14.79 -1.74
CA LYS A 48 -19.58 -15.30 -0.39
C LYS A 48 -19.74 -16.81 -0.30
N GLU A 49 -20.73 -17.38 -0.99
CA GLU A 49 -20.97 -18.81 -1.02
C GLU A 49 -19.81 -19.56 -1.67
N VAL A 50 -19.32 -19.03 -2.80
CA VAL A 50 -18.25 -19.61 -3.61
C VAL A 50 -16.93 -19.60 -2.84
N THR A 51 -16.65 -18.49 -2.14
CA THR A 51 -15.41 -18.32 -1.36
C THR A 51 -15.52 -18.78 0.09
N GLY A 52 -16.71 -19.20 0.54
CA GLY A 52 -16.97 -19.47 1.96
C GLY A 52 -16.85 -18.24 2.87
N GLY A 53 -17.06 -17.04 2.34
CA GLY A 53 -17.13 -15.79 3.09
C GLY A 53 -15.79 -15.10 3.33
N LEU A 54 -14.86 -15.16 2.38
CA LEU A 54 -13.63 -14.36 2.46
C LEU A 54 -13.97 -12.86 2.40
N ASP A 55 -13.39 -12.08 3.31
CA ASP A 55 -13.57 -10.63 3.36
C ASP A 55 -12.59 -9.87 2.45
N ASP A 56 -12.78 -8.55 2.32
CA ASP A 56 -11.93 -7.69 1.50
C ASP A 56 -10.44 -7.78 1.91
N THR A 57 -10.13 -7.85 3.21
CA THR A 57 -8.74 -7.90 3.69
C THR A 57 -8.07 -9.20 3.25
N GLN A 58 -8.77 -10.33 3.41
CA GLN A 58 -8.29 -11.63 2.98
C GLN A 58 -8.12 -11.70 1.45
N LEU A 59 -9.06 -11.15 0.69
CA LEU A 59 -9.02 -11.15 -0.78
C LEU A 59 -7.92 -10.23 -1.34
N ARG A 60 -7.67 -9.07 -0.72
CA ARG A 60 -6.56 -8.17 -1.09
C ARG A 60 -5.21 -8.84 -0.86
N LEU A 61 -5.02 -9.44 0.33
CA LEU A 61 -3.80 -10.19 0.64
C LEU A 61 -3.62 -11.39 -0.29
N LEU A 62 -4.70 -12.14 -0.57
CA LEU A 62 -4.68 -13.24 -1.54
C LEU A 62 -4.22 -12.76 -2.92
N GLY A 63 -4.76 -11.65 -3.42
CA GLY A 63 -4.39 -11.09 -4.73
C GLY A 63 -2.93 -10.66 -4.81
N GLU A 64 -2.39 -10.06 -3.75
CA GLU A 64 -0.97 -9.69 -3.66
C GLU A 64 -0.06 -10.93 -3.67
N ARG A 65 -0.36 -11.90 -2.80
CA ARG A 65 0.40 -13.14 -2.66
C ARG A 65 0.35 -13.99 -3.92
N LEU A 66 -0.80 -14.05 -4.60
CA LEU A 66 -0.97 -14.75 -5.87
C LEU A 66 -0.01 -14.20 -6.94
N ILE A 67 0.13 -12.88 -7.05
CA ILE A 67 1.05 -12.26 -8.01
C ILE A 67 2.50 -12.63 -7.66
N TYR A 68 2.90 -12.43 -6.41
CA TYR A 68 4.27 -12.76 -5.96
C TYR A 68 4.64 -14.22 -6.23
N LEU A 69 3.75 -15.16 -5.88
CA LEU A 69 4.03 -16.58 -6.03
C LEU A 69 4.04 -17.02 -7.50
N ARG A 70 3.20 -16.42 -8.36
CA ARG A 70 3.25 -16.65 -9.81
C ARG A 70 4.57 -16.19 -10.41
N GLU A 71 5.08 -15.03 -9.98
CA GLU A 71 6.41 -14.55 -10.41
C GLU A 71 7.54 -15.47 -9.92
N LEU A 72 7.45 -15.96 -8.68
CA LEU A 72 8.41 -16.93 -8.13
C LEU A 72 8.44 -18.21 -8.97
N GLU A 73 7.29 -18.78 -9.29
CA GLU A 73 7.20 -20.02 -10.08
C GLU A 73 7.61 -19.82 -11.54
N ALA A 74 7.29 -18.67 -12.14
CA ALA A 74 7.79 -18.31 -13.46
C ALA A 74 9.33 -18.22 -13.47
N ARG A 75 9.91 -17.61 -12.43
CA ARG A 75 11.36 -17.51 -12.27
C ARG A 75 11.99 -18.89 -12.03
N ARG A 76 11.36 -19.75 -11.23
CA ARG A 76 11.79 -21.13 -10.98
C ARG A 76 11.89 -21.92 -12.28
N GLY A 77 10.86 -21.83 -13.13
CA GLY A 77 10.86 -22.47 -14.44
C GLY A 77 12.00 -21.97 -15.35
N ALA A 78 12.24 -20.66 -15.39
CA ALA A 78 13.33 -20.08 -16.18
C ALA A 78 14.72 -20.55 -15.71
N ILE A 79 14.92 -20.68 -14.40
CA ILE A 79 16.18 -21.17 -13.81
C ILE A 79 16.40 -22.64 -14.12
N LEU A 80 15.38 -23.49 -13.96
CA LEU A 80 15.44 -24.90 -14.33
C LEU A 80 15.85 -25.09 -15.79
N GLU A 81 15.23 -24.32 -16.69
CA GLU A 81 15.54 -24.39 -18.12
C GLU A 81 16.97 -23.92 -18.42
N SER A 82 17.43 -22.84 -17.80
CA SER A 82 18.80 -22.35 -17.98
C SER A 82 19.86 -23.37 -17.53
N ILE A 83 19.63 -24.05 -16.41
CA ILE A 83 20.56 -25.07 -15.88
C ILE A 83 20.50 -26.35 -16.73
N ARG A 84 19.31 -26.73 -17.19
CA ARG A 84 19.12 -27.87 -18.11
C ARG A 84 19.87 -27.68 -19.42
N GLN A 85 19.81 -26.48 -20.01
CA GLN A 85 20.53 -26.13 -21.24
C GLN A 85 22.06 -26.17 -21.08
N GLN A 86 22.56 -26.05 -19.84
CA GLN A 86 23.98 -26.20 -19.53
C GLN A 86 24.38 -27.66 -19.25
N GLU A 87 23.45 -28.61 -19.34
CA GLU A 87 23.65 -30.03 -18.99
C GLU A 87 24.13 -30.26 -17.55
N LYS A 88 23.78 -29.33 -16.64
CA LYS A 88 24.20 -29.34 -15.22
C LYS A 88 23.06 -29.62 -14.23
N LEU A 89 21.87 -29.92 -14.72
CA LEU A 89 20.70 -30.17 -13.87
C LEU A 89 20.76 -31.60 -13.31
N THR A 90 21.24 -31.75 -12.07
CA THR A 90 21.20 -33.03 -11.35
C THR A 90 19.85 -33.22 -10.63
N PRO A 91 19.45 -34.46 -10.30
CA PRO A 91 18.23 -34.71 -9.53
C PRO A 91 18.19 -33.99 -8.18
N GLU A 92 19.34 -33.87 -7.50
CA GLU A 92 19.46 -33.18 -6.21
C GLU A 92 19.28 -31.67 -6.37
N LEU A 93 19.84 -31.10 -7.45
CA LEU A 93 19.69 -29.68 -7.78
C LEU A 93 18.25 -29.36 -8.18
N GLU A 94 17.61 -30.21 -8.97
CA GLU A 94 16.19 -30.07 -9.32
C GLU A 94 15.30 -30.12 -8.07
N ALA A 95 15.55 -31.05 -7.14
CA ALA A 95 14.85 -31.12 -5.86
C ALA A 95 15.06 -29.86 -5.00
N SER A 96 16.30 -29.35 -4.91
CA SER A 96 16.62 -28.11 -4.20
C SER A 96 15.90 -26.90 -4.81
N ILE A 97 15.93 -26.78 -6.14
CA ILE A 97 15.21 -25.74 -6.86
C ILE A 97 13.71 -25.88 -6.66
N ALA A 98 13.14 -27.08 -6.55
CA ALA A 98 11.71 -27.27 -6.28
C ALA A 98 11.33 -26.89 -4.84
N ALA A 99 12.22 -27.10 -3.88
CA ALA A 99 12.00 -26.81 -2.46
C ALA A 99 12.11 -25.32 -2.11
N ALA A 100 12.83 -24.52 -2.91
CA ALA A 100 13.06 -23.11 -2.61
C ALA A 100 11.76 -22.32 -2.41
N THR A 101 11.66 -21.58 -1.30
CA THR A 101 10.42 -20.89 -0.88
C THR A 101 10.44 -19.39 -1.15
N THR A 102 11.62 -18.83 -1.42
CA THR A 102 11.81 -17.40 -1.67
C THR A 102 12.55 -17.14 -2.97
N LYS A 103 12.37 -15.94 -3.55
CA LYS A 103 13.14 -15.51 -4.72
C LYS A 103 14.65 -15.47 -4.42
N ALA A 104 15.04 -15.09 -3.20
CA ALA A 104 16.44 -15.01 -2.81
C ALA A 104 17.11 -16.38 -2.79
N GLU A 105 16.49 -17.37 -2.12
CA GLU A 105 16.98 -18.76 -2.09
C GLU A 105 17.12 -19.36 -3.50
N LEU A 106 16.14 -19.09 -4.36
CA LEU A 106 16.17 -19.52 -5.75
C LEU A 106 17.32 -18.89 -6.54
N GLU A 107 17.61 -17.60 -6.32
CA GLU A 107 18.74 -16.90 -6.95
C GLU A 107 20.10 -17.36 -6.40
N ASP A 108 20.18 -17.74 -5.12
CA ASP A 108 21.36 -18.31 -4.48
C ASP A 108 21.73 -19.65 -5.13
N ILE A 109 20.74 -20.54 -5.29
CA ILE A 109 20.91 -21.85 -5.96
C ILE A 109 21.34 -21.66 -7.43
N TYR A 110 20.82 -20.63 -8.10
CA TYR A 110 21.15 -20.33 -9.49
C TYR A 110 22.52 -19.67 -9.68
N LEU A 111 23.11 -19.09 -8.63
CA LEU A 111 24.32 -18.26 -8.71
C LEU A 111 25.52 -18.94 -9.42
N PRO A 112 25.83 -20.24 -9.20
CA PRO A 112 26.92 -20.94 -9.90
C PRO A 112 26.73 -21.06 -11.42
N PHE A 113 25.47 -21.02 -11.89
CA PHE A 113 25.07 -21.29 -13.28
C PHE A 113 24.78 -20.02 -14.07
N LYS A 114 24.76 -18.85 -13.41
CA LYS A 114 24.60 -17.57 -14.10
C LYS A 114 25.77 -17.33 -15.05
N PRO A 115 25.52 -16.83 -16.29
CA PRO A 115 26.58 -16.42 -17.19
C PRO A 115 27.56 -15.44 -16.52
N LYS A 116 28.83 -15.82 -16.47
CA LYS A 116 29.86 -15.06 -15.75
C LYS A 116 30.54 -14.07 -16.68
N ARG A 117 30.80 -12.86 -16.17
CA ARG A 117 31.80 -11.95 -16.77
C ARG A 117 33.19 -12.49 -16.45
N ARG A 118 34.15 -12.30 -17.36
CA ARG A 118 35.57 -12.66 -17.14
C ARG A 118 36.10 -11.95 -15.89
N ASN A 119 36.18 -12.69 -14.78
CA ASN A 119 36.55 -12.19 -13.46
C ASN A 119 37.90 -12.80 -13.03
N LYS A 120 38.42 -12.41 -11.86
CA LYS A 120 39.73 -12.91 -11.39
C LYS A 120 39.78 -14.44 -11.23
N ALA A 121 38.68 -15.07 -10.81
CA ALA A 121 38.59 -16.53 -10.67
C ALA A 121 38.60 -17.23 -12.04
N GLU A 122 37.86 -16.71 -13.03
CA GLU A 122 37.89 -17.21 -14.42
C GLU A 122 39.28 -17.06 -15.03
N ILE A 123 39.93 -15.90 -14.87
CA ILE A 123 41.31 -15.69 -15.34
C ILE A 123 42.28 -16.67 -14.68
N ALA A 124 42.12 -16.94 -13.38
CA ALA A 124 42.95 -17.93 -12.69
C ALA A 124 42.71 -19.37 -13.20
N ARG A 125 41.46 -19.74 -13.54
CA ARG A 125 41.14 -21.02 -14.18
C ARG A 125 41.73 -21.13 -15.58
N GLU A 126 41.62 -20.08 -16.40
CA GLU A 126 42.25 -19.98 -17.73
C GLU A 126 43.77 -20.18 -17.66
N ARG A 127 44.41 -19.69 -16.58
CA ARG A 127 45.84 -19.87 -16.28
C ARG A 127 46.22 -21.23 -15.69
N GLY A 128 45.27 -22.16 -15.58
CA GLY A 128 45.53 -23.52 -15.08
C GLY A 128 45.65 -23.63 -13.56
N LEU A 129 45.17 -22.65 -12.78
CA LEU A 129 45.23 -22.69 -11.30
C LEU A 129 44.04 -23.43 -10.66
N GLY A 130 43.12 -23.97 -11.46
CA GLY A 130 41.99 -24.78 -10.98
C GLY A 130 42.43 -26.02 -10.16
N PRO A 131 43.32 -26.87 -10.70
CA PRO A 131 43.80 -28.04 -9.96
C PRO A 131 44.59 -27.69 -8.70
N LEU A 132 45.30 -26.55 -8.66
CA LEU A 132 45.97 -26.07 -7.45
C LEU A 132 44.94 -25.77 -6.34
N ALA A 133 43.87 -25.05 -6.68
CA ALA A 133 42.79 -24.75 -5.74
C ALA A 133 42.14 -26.02 -5.19
N GLU A 134 41.87 -27.00 -6.06
CA GLU A 134 41.29 -28.30 -5.66
C GLU A 134 42.24 -29.10 -4.77
N THR A 135 43.53 -29.15 -5.10
CA THR A 135 44.54 -29.87 -4.30
C THR A 135 44.69 -29.27 -2.91
N ILE A 136 44.70 -27.94 -2.78
CA ILE A 136 44.70 -27.28 -1.45
C ILE A 136 43.38 -27.57 -0.71
N LEU A 137 42.28 -27.79 -1.44
CA LEU A 137 40.99 -28.13 -0.86
C LEU A 137 40.96 -29.55 -0.25
N THR A 138 41.64 -30.51 -0.87
CA THR A 138 41.60 -31.92 -0.49
C THR A 138 42.80 -32.36 0.36
N GLU A 139 44.01 -31.89 0.03
CA GLU A 139 45.26 -32.28 0.68
C GLU A 139 45.69 -31.27 1.77
N ARG A 140 44.89 -31.16 2.83
CA ARG A 140 45.09 -30.16 3.91
C ARG A 140 46.46 -30.21 4.60
N GLY A 141 47.12 -31.38 4.60
CA GLY A 141 48.43 -31.58 5.24
C GLY A 141 49.61 -30.99 4.47
N ALA A 142 49.45 -30.72 3.16
CA ALA A 142 50.49 -30.13 2.34
C ALA A 142 50.62 -28.62 2.60
N VAL A 143 51.82 -28.07 2.41
CA VAL A 143 52.07 -26.62 2.49
C VAL A 143 51.64 -25.99 1.17
N PRO A 144 50.64 -25.08 1.15
CA PRO A 144 50.13 -24.50 -0.10
C PRO A 144 51.21 -23.83 -0.96
N ALA A 145 52.20 -23.19 -0.33
CA ALA A 145 53.32 -22.57 -1.03
C ALA A 145 54.22 -23.57 -1.79
N GLU A 146 54.33 -24.82 -1.31
CA GLU A 146 55.06 -25.87 -2.01
C GLU A 146 54.25 -26.42 -3.17
N LEU A 147 52.96 -26.65 -2.98
CA LEU A 147 52.04 -27.04 -4.05
C LEU A 147 52.02 -26.01 -5.18
N ALA A 148 52.01 -24.73 -4.85
CA ALA A 148 51.98 -23.64 -5.84
C ALA A 148 53.20 -23.61 -6.78
N LYS A 149 54.36 -24.16 -6.39
CA LYS A 149 55.57 -24.17 -7.21
C LYS A 149 55.41 -25.00 -8.50
N THR A 150 54.53 -26.00 -8.50
CA THR A 150 54.30 -26.86 -9.68
C THR A 150 53.38 -26.21 -10.71
N TYR A 151 52.82 -25.04 -10.42
CA TYR A 151 51.86 -24.33 -11.28
C TYR A 151 52.40 -23.00 -11.81
N LEU A 152 53.72 -22.77 -11.73
CA LEU A 152 54.35 -21.57 -12.26
C LEU A 152 54.46 -21.63 -13.77
N THR A 153 54.10 -20.53 -14.42
CA THR A 153 54.13 -20.36 -15.89
C THR A 153 54.52 -18.92 -16.22
N ASP A 154 54.70 -18.59 -17.51
CA ASP A 154 54.94 -17.20 -17.92
C ASP A 154 53.79 -16.25 -17.51
N GLU A 155 52.56 -16.77 -17.39
CA GLU A 155 51.39 -16.01 -16.92
C GLU A 155 51.18 -16.05 -15.40
N VAL A 156 51.90 -16.92 -14.69
CA VAL A 156 51.89 -17.09 -13.23
C VAL A 156 53.34 -17.07 -12.74
N PRO A 157 53.94 -15.86 -12.60
CA PRO A 157 55.39 -15.69 -12.50
C PRO A 157 55.98 -16.10 -11.16
N ASP A 158 55.17 -16.18 -10.10
CA ASP A 158 55.62 -16.52 -8.76
C ASP A 158 54.55 -17.25 -7.93
N VAL A 159 54.99 -17.82 -6.80
CA VAL A 159 54.15 -18.56 -5.86
C VAL A 159 53.01 -17.69 -5.32
N LYS A 160 53.23 -16.39 -5.16
CA LYS A 160 52.21 -15.46 -4.65
C LYS A 160 51.07 -15.32 -5.67
N ALA A 161 51.38 -15.14 -6.95
CA ALA A 161 50.40 -15.06 -8.03
C ALA A 161 49.58 -16.37 -8.15
N ALA A 162 50.24 -17.53 -8.00
CA ALA A 162 49.58 -18.82 -8.00
C ALA A 162 48.58 -18.96 -6.83
N LEU A 163 49.01 -18.60 -5.61
CA LEU A 163 48.15 -18.64 -4.41
C LEU A 163 47.03 -17.60 -4.48
N GLU A 164 47.26 -16.39 -5.00
CA GLU A 164 46.21 -15.39 -5.18
C GLU A 164 45.15 -15.85 -6.19
N GLY A 165 45.56 -16.49 -7.28
CA GLY A 165 44.63 -17.08 -8.24
C GLY A 165 43.84 -18.24 -7.63
N ALA A 166 44.49 -19.13 -6.89
CA ALA A 166 43.81 -20.22 -6.16
C ALA A 166 42.83 -19.67 -5.10
N ARG A 167 43.21 -18.63 -4.35
CA ARG A 167 42.33 -17.93 -3.40
C ARG A 167 41.11 -17.37 -4.11
N ASP A 168 41.27 -16.72 -5.25
CA ASP A 168 40.16 -16.10 -5.97
C ASP A 168 39.16 -17.16 -6.51
N ILE A 169 39.67 -18.32 -6.94
CA ILE A 169 38.84 -19.50 -7.32
C ILE A 169 38.06 -20.02 -6.11
N ILE A 170 38.73 -20.29 -4.98
CA ILE A 170 38.11 -20.82 -3.76
C ILE A 170 37.12 -19.81 -3.18
N SER A 171 37.46 -18.52 -3.18
CA SER A 171 36.58 -17.44 -2.69
C SER A 171 35.32 -17.34 -3.53
N GLU A 172 35.40 -17.56 -4.85
CA GLU A 172 34.20 -17.64 -5.69
C GLU A 172 33.35 -18.85 -5.34
N GLN A 173 33.96 -20.03 -5.15
CA GLN A 173 33.23 -21.24 -4.75
C GLN A 173 32.50 -21.06 -3.42
N PHE A 174 33.16 -20.47 -2.42
CA PHE A 174 32.56 -20.18 -1.11
C PHE A 174 31.40 -19.19 -1.23
N ALA A 175 31.57 -18.13 -2.03
CA ALA A 175 30.55 -17.11 -2.24
C ALA A 175 29.34 -17.59 -3.06
N GLN A 176 29.43 -18.76 -3.69
CA GLN A 176 28.38 -19.35 -4.52
C GLN A 176 27.68 -20.55 -3.86
N ASN A 177 28.02 -20.85 -2.60
CA ASN A 177 27.37 -21.91 -1.84
C ASN A 177 26.04 -21.42 -1.25
N ALA A 178 24.93 -21.89 -1.82
CA ALA A 178 23.58 -21.49 -1.42
C ALA A 178 23.26 -21.82 0.04
N GLU A 179 23.67 -22.98 0.55
CA GLU A 179 23.44 -23.36 1.94
C GLU A 179 24.19 -22.43 2.91
N LEU A 180 25.45 -22.12 2.59
CA LEU A 180 26.27 -21.19 3.35
C LEU A 180 25.66 -19.78 3.33
N LEU A 181 25.21 -19.28 2.17
CA LEU A 181 24.54 -17.99 2.04
C LEU A 181 23.28 -17.93 2.90
N GLY A 182 22.44 -18.97 2.86
CA GLY A 182 21.24 -19.07 3.70
C GLY A 182 21.57 -19.04 5.20
N ARG A 183 22.59 -19.79 5.64
CA ARG A 183 23.06 -19.79 7.04
C ARG A 183 23.59 -18.43 7.48
N LEU A 184 24.44 -17.80 6.66
CA LEU A 184 25.00 -16.48 6.93
C LEU A 184 23.90 -15.40 6.99
N ARG A 185 22.97 -15.40 6.03
CA ARG A 185 21.82 -14.49 6.02
C ARG A 185 20.99 -14.64 7.30
N SER A 186 20.66 -15.88 7.69
CA SER A 186 19.94 -16.18 8.94
C SER A 186 20.67 -15.76 10.21
N HIS A 187 22.01 -15.79 10.20
CA HIS A 187 22.84 -15.28 11.27
C HIS A 187 22.77 -13.76 11.35
N LEU A 188 22.98 -13.07 10.22
CA LEU A 188 22.95 -11.61 10.15
C LEU A 188 21.58 -11.04 10.54
N HIS A 189 20.48 -11.66 10.12
CA HIS A 189 19.14 -11.25 10.55
C HIS A 189 18.98 -11.17 12.06
N ARG A 190 19.64 -12.08 12.81
CA ARG A 190 19.52 -12.16 14.27
C ARG A 190 20.55 -11.31 15.01
N HIS A 191 21.73 -11.13 14.42
CA HIS A 191 22.90 -10.64 15.16
C HIS A 191 23.56 -9.40 14.55
N ALA A 192 23.23 -9.01 13.32
CA ALA A 192 23.81 -7.83 12.70
C ALA A 192 23.24 -6.54 13.31
N ASN A 193 24.08 -5.52 13.35
CA ASN A 193 23.69 -4.16 13.66
C ASN A 193 23.61 -3.35 12.37
N ILE A 194 22.66 -2.41 12.31
CA ILE A 194 22.72 -1.31 11.36
C ILE A 194 23.40 -0.13 12.06
N ARG A 195 24.36 0.49 11.38
CA ARG A 195 25.03 1.70 11.84
C ARG A 195 24.79 2.84 10.87
N ALA A 196 24.33 3.96 11.40
CA ALA A 196 24.24 5.23 10.68
C ALA A 196 25.33 6.17 11.15
N ARG A 197 26.04 6.80 10.21
CA ARG A 197 27.03 7.85 10.51
C ARG A 197 26.84 9.05 9.61
N VAL A 198 26.99 10.25 10.15
CA VAL A 198 27.03 11.48 9.36
C VAL A 198 28.24 11.50 8.44
N VAL A 199 28.05 11.98 7.22
CA VAL A 199 29.14 12.27 6.29
C VAL A 199 29.88 13.51 6.78
N ASP A 200 31.21 13.43 6.85
CA ASP A 200 32.06 14.54 7.28
C ASP A 200 31.75 15.84 6.50
N GLY A 201 31.49 16.92 7.21
CA GLY A 201 31.15 18.23 6.65
C GLY A 201 29.67 18.46 6.37
N LYS A 202 28.78 17.51 6.67
CA LYS A 202 27.32 17.64 6.46
C LYS A 202 26.49 17.77 7.75
N GLN A 203 27.13 18.01 8.89
CA GLN A 203 26.47 18.14 10.18
C GLN A 203 25.41 19.26 10.21
N ASP A 204 25.75 20.46 9.71
CA ASP A 204 24.84 21.60 9.72
C ASP A 204 23.67 21.42 8.74
N ALA A 205 23.97 20.98 7.50
CA ALA A 205 22.95 20.71 6.48
C ALA A 205 22.02 19.55 6.87
N GLY A 206 22.56 18.61 7.66
CA GLY A 206 21.91 17.40 8.11
C GLY A 206 21.22 17.50 9.46
N ALA A 207 21.05 18.68 10.06
CA ALA A 207 20.58 18.83 11.44
C ALA A 207 19.26 18.07 11.76
N LYS A 208 18.38 17.92 10.76
CA LYS A 208 17.14 17.13 10.85
C LYS A 208 17.35 15.62 11.05
N PHE A 209 18.56 15.11 10.82
CA PHE A 209 18.98 13.72 11.01
C PHE A 209 19.96 13.57 12.19
N SER A 210 20.07 14.57 13.07
CA SER A 210 21.03 14.60 14.18
C SER A 210 20.93 13.38 15.09
N ASP A 211 19.72 12.86 15.32
CA ASP A 211 19.48 11.60 16.06
C ASP A 211 20.21 10.39 15.46
N TYR A 212 20.63 10.45 14.19
CA TYR A 212 21.26 9.36 13.43
C TYR A 212 22.73 9.62 13.06
N PHE A 213 23.37 10.66 13.60
CA PHE A 213 24.75 11.02 13.24
C PHE A 213 25.81 10.01 13.70
N ASP A 214 25.56 9.27 14.77
CA ASP A 214 26.32 8.07 15.16
C ASP A 214 25.38 7.11 15.90
N HIS A 215 24.46 6.51 15.14
CA HIS A 215 23.42 5.63 15.68
C HIS A 215 23.71 4.18 15.34
N VAL A 216 23.53 3.29 16.31
CA VAL A 216 23.70 1.84 16.14
C VAL A 216 22.50 1.14 16.78
N GLU A 217 21.87 0.25 16.03
CA GLU A 217 20.83 -0.62 16.59
C GLU A 217 20.81 -1.99 15.91
N LYS A 218 20.21 -2.99 16.58
CA LYS A 218 20.08 -4.34 16.01
C LYS A 218 19.17 -4.33 14.80
N TRP A 219 19.64 -4.87 13.68
CA TRP A 219 18.90 -4.93 12.40
C TRP A 219 17.51 -5.56 12.57
N ALA A 220 17.40 -6.62 13.37
CA ALA A 220 16.15 -7.35 13.63
C ALA A 220 15.01 -6.46 14.17
N ASN A 221 15.38 -5.43 14.94
CA ASN A 221 14.47 -4.65 15.76
C ASN A 221 14.25 -3.23 15.24
N VAL A 222 14.81 -2.88 14.07
CA VAL A 222 14.68 -1.54 13.50
C VAL A 222 13.21 -1.26 13.15
N PRO A 223 12.57 -0.24 13.75
CA PRO A 223 11.23 0.17 13.40
C PRO A 223 11.18 0.83 12.02
N SER A 224 10.05 0.68 11.32
CA SER A 224 9.85 1.24 9.97
C SER A 224 10.21 2.73 9.86
N HIS A 225 9.71 3.58 10.77
CA HIS A 225 9.96 5.03 10.71
C HIS A 225 11.45 5.39 10.85
N ARG A 226 12.22 4.67 11.67
CA ARG A 226 13.67 4.89 11.82
C ARG A 226 14.43 4.41 10.59
N ALA A 227 14.06 3.24 10.05
CA ALA A 227 14.65 2.74 8.82
C ALA A 227 14.46 3.74 7.66
N LEU A 228 13.24 4.26 7.47
CA LEU A 228 12.94 5.26 6.45
C LEU A 228 13.69 6.57 6.68
N ALA A 229 13.77 7.06 7.93
CA ALA A 229 14.53 8.27 8.27
C ALA A 229 16.04 8.11 7.94
N MET A 230 16.63 6.97 8.32
CA MET A 230 18.02 6.63 8.01
C MET A 230 18.25 6.52 6.50
N LEU A 231 17.37 5.81 5.78
CA LEU A 231 17.44 5.65 4.32
C LEU A 231 17.30 6.97 3.59
N ARG A 232 16.42 7.86 4.06
CA ARG A 232 16.28 9.21 3.54
C ARG A 232 17.56 10.02 3.77
N GLY A 233 18.12 9.99 4.98
CA GLY A 233 19.39 10.64 5.26
C GLY A 233 20.52 10.15 4.36
N ARG A 234 20.53 8.85 4.02
CA ARG A 234 21.45 8.28 3.02
C ARG A 234 21.18 8.79 1.61
N ASN A 235 19.93 8.82 1.18
CA ASN A 235 19.56 9.27 -0.18
C ASN A 235 19.78 10.78 -0.38
N GLU A 236 19.74 11.58 0.69
CA GLU A 236 20.12 13.00 0.69
C GLU A 236 21.65 13.20 0.87
N ASP A 237 22.43 12.12 0.80
CA ASP A 237 23.89 12.06 0.98
C ASP A 237 24.38 12.62 2.34
N VAL A 238 23.54 12.69 3.37
CA VAL A 238 23.89 13.18 4.72
C VAL A 238 24.42 12.06 5.60
N LEU A 239 23.86 10.87 5.48
CA LEU A 239 24.22 9.69 6.28
C LEU A 239 24.86 8.62 5.41
N THR A 240 25.73 7.82 6.02
CA THR A 240 26.18 6.52 5.53
C THR A 240 25.51 5.43 6.37
N LEU A 241 25.11 4.34 5.73
CA LEU A 241 24.50 3.19 6.41
C LEU A 241 25.32 1.94 6.14
N GLU A 242 25.68 1.24 7.20
CA GLU A 242 26.48 0.01 7.15
C GLU A 242 25.80 -1.11 7.95
N ILE A 243 25.90 -2.34 7.44
CA ILE A 243 25.50 -3.54 8.18
C ILE A 243 26.77 -4.13 8.81
N GLU A 244 26.85 -4.06 10.13
CA GLU A 244 27.98 -4.57 10.90
C GLU A 244 27.66 -5.99 11.41
N ALA A 245 28.40 -6.98 10.92
CA ALA A 245 28.31 -8.35 11.41
C ALA A 245 29.19 -8.56 12.65
N ASP A 246 28.66 -9.21 13.68
CA ASP A 246 29.41 -9.63 14.87
C ASP A 246 30.23 -8.48 15.52
N ALA A 247 29.69 -7.26 15.49
CA ALA A 247 30.37 -6.05 15.98
C ALA A 247 30.74 -6.15 17.46
N GLU A 248 29.84 -6.72 18.26
CA GLU A 248 30.00 -6.90 19.70
C GLU A 248 30.84 -8.13 20.08
N ASP A 249 31.22 -8.99 19.12
CA ASP A 249 31.98 -10.20 19.41
C ASP A 249 33.49 -9.89 19.55
N PRO A 250 34.12 -10.09 20.71
CA PRO A 250 35.52 -9.74 20.91
C PRO A 250 36.50 -10.74 20.26
N ARG A 251 36.02 -11.88 19.75
CA ARG A 251 36.88 -12.95 19.24
C ARG A 251 37.56 -12.52 17.92
N PRO A 252 38.87 -12.79 17.73
CA PRO A 252 39.57 -12.45 16.49
C PRO A 252 38.96 -13.12 15.25
N LEU A 253 38.56 -14.38 15.39
CA LEU A 253 37.88 -15.13 14.35
C LEU A 253 36.37 -14.96 14.51
N LYS A 254 35.76 -14.09 13.69
CA LYS A 254 34.34 -13.76 13.78
C LYS A 254 33.44 -14.97 13.47
N PRO A 255 32.26 -15.11 14.10
CA PRO A 255 31.27 -16.16 13.81
C PRO A 255 31.01 -16.36 12.32
N VAL A 256 30.82 -15.29 11.55
CA VAL A 256 30.65 -15.39 10.08
C VAL A 256 31.80 -16.10 9.37
N VAL A 257 33.06 -15.91 9.80
CA VAL A 257 34.21 -16.61 9.22
C VAL A 257 34.22 -18.08 9.64
N ARG A 258 33.85 -18.37 10.89
CA ARG A 258 33.71 -19.76 11.38
C ARG A 258 32.64 -20.54 10.62
N MET A 259 31.52 -19.92 10.27
CA MET A 259 30.49 -20.58 9.45
C MET A 259 31.00 -20.96 8.06
N ILE A 260 31.85 -20.13 7.45
CA ILE A 260 32.53 -20.47 6.18
C ILE A 260 33.46 -21.66 6.41
N MET A 261 34.25 -21.65 7.48
CA MET A 261 35.15 -22.75 7.83
C MET A 261 34.40 -24.07 8.06
N GLU A 262 33.30 -24.05 8.82
CA GLU A 262 32.45 -25.20 9.07
C GLU A 262 31.85 -25.77 7.78
N ALA A 263 31.36 -24.92 6.88
CA ALA A 263 30.77 -25.35 5.61
C ALA A 263 31.75 -26.12 4.70
N TYR A 264 33.05 -25.92 4.89
CA TYR A 264 34.11 -26.57 4.11
C TYR A 264 35.04 -27.44 4.97
N SER A 265 34.63 -27.73 6.22
CA SER A 265 35.40 -28.52 7.18
C SER A 265 36.87 -28.08 7.30
N ILE A 266 37.12 -26.76 7.30
CA ILE A 266 38.46 -26.19 7.47
C ILE A 266 38.87 -26.33 8.94
N GLY A 267 39.97 -27.03 9.19
CA GLY A 267 40.51 -27.23 10.54
C GLY A 267 41.33 -26.05 11.04
N GLU A 268 42.11 -26.27 12.11
CA GLU A 268 42.99 -25.25 12.70
C GLU A 268 44.46 -25.68 12.77
N ARG A 269 44.79 -26.92 12.40
CA ARG A 269 46.08 -27.55 12.73
C ARG A 269 46.99 -27.78 11.54
N LEU A 270 46.43 -27.99 10.35
CA LEU A 270 47.23 -28.37 9.18
C LEU A 270 47.72 -27.13 8.41
N PRO A 271 48.85 -27.22 7.69
CA PRO A 271 49.39 -26.08 6.94
C PRO A 271 48.42 -25.52 5.89
N GLY A 272 47.64 -26.38 5.24
CA GLY A 272 46.57 -25.95 4.33
C GLY A 272 45.47 -25.19 5.06
N ASP A 273 45.04 -25.68 6.22
CA ASP A 273 43.97 -25.08 7.04
C ASP A 273 44.28 -23.63 7.43
N ALA A 274 45.53 -23.34 7.79
CA ALA A 274 45.96 -21.99 8.15
C ALA A 274 45.74 -21.01 6.99
N TRP A 275 46.17 -21.38 5.77
CA TRP A 275 45.96 -20.56 4.58
C TRP A 275 44.48 -20.43 4.22
N LEU A 276 43.70 -21.51 4.34
CA LEU A 276 42.27 -21.49 4.05
C LEU A 276 41.46 -20.66 5.04
N THR A 277 41.92 -20.56 6.29
CA THR A 277 41.34 -19.64 7.28
C THR A 277 41.51 -18.19 6.81
N GLU A 278 42.67 -17.84 6.25
CA GLU A 278 42.87 -16.53 5.61
C GLU A 278 41.97 -16.35 4.38
N VAL A 279 41.82 -17.38 3.55
CA VAL A 279 40.90 -17.37 2.39
C VAL A 279 39.45 -17.18 2.84
N ALA A 280 39.00 -17.83 3.92
CA ALA A 280 37.66 -17.65 4.47
C ALA A 280 37.44 -16.21 4.95
N GLY A 281 38.40 -15.66 5.71
CA GLY A 281 38.35 -14.27 6.15
C GLY A 281 38.41 -13.25 5.00
N TRP A 282 39.17 -13.54 3.95
CA TRP A 282 39.18 -12.77 2.71
C TRP A 282 37.85 -12.83 1.97
N THR A 283 37.29 -14.04 1.81
CA THR A 283 35.99 -14.27 1.15
C THR A 283 34.88 -13.50 1.84
N TRP A 284 34.85 -13.52 3.17
CA TRP A 284 33.92 -12.72 3.96
C TRP A 284 34.03 -11.23 3.59
N ARG A 285 35.22 -10.64 3.78
CA ARG A 285 35.42 -9.19 3.61
C ARG A 285 35.19 -8.70 2.18
N VAL A 286 35.62 -9.48 1.17
CA VAL A 286 35.67 -9.02 -0.23
C VAL A 286 34.42 -9.41 -1.02
N LYS A 287 33.71 -10.47 -0.62
CA LYS A 287 32.53 -10.97 -1.35
C LYS A 287 31.27 -11.02 -0.50
N LEU A 288 31.26 -11.87 0.53
CA LEU A 288 30.03 -12.22 1.24
C LEU A 288 29.46 -11.06 2.06
N ALA A 289 30.30 -10.28 2.75
CA ALA A 289 29.86 -9.16 3.57
C ALA A 289 29.11 -8.12 2.74
N LEU A 290 29.67 -7.70 1.60
CA LEU A 290 29.03 -6.72 0.72
C LEU A 290 27.72 -7.27 0.13
N HIS A 291 27.74 -8.49 -0.40
CA HIS A 291 26.57 -9.12 -0.99
C HIS A 291 25.41 -9.22 0.01
N LEU A 292 25.67 -9.79 1.20
CA LEU A 292 24.65 -9.97 2.22
C LEU A 292 24.21 -8.65 2.85
N SER A 293 25.10 -7.65 2.94
CA SER A 293 24.71 -6.31 3.41
C SER A 293 23.72 -5.64 2.44
N LEU A 294 23.93 -5.78 1.13
CA LEU A 294 22.99 -5.25 0.13
C LEU A 294 21.63 -5.97 0.20
N ASP A 295 21.64 -7.29 0.39
CA ASP A 295 20.42 -8.08 0.57
C ASP A 295 19.66 -7.60 1.82
N LEU A 296 20.32 -7.53 2.97
CA LEU A 296 19.70 -7.10 4.24
C LEU A 296 19.23 -5.63 4.20
N MET A 297 19.94 -4.75 3.51
CA MET A 297 19.51 -3.36 3.33
C MET A 297 18.28 -3.27 2.43
N THR A 298 18.22 -4.09 1.38
CA THR A 298 17.05 -4.17 0.49
C THR A 298 15.84 -4.70 1.24
N GLU A 299 16.03 -5.75 2.04
CA GLU A 299 14.96 -6.32 2.86
C GLU A 299 14.47 -5.34 3.94
N LEU A 300 15.39 -4.66 4.65
CA LEU A 300 15.02 -3.64 5.63
C LEU A 300 14.17 -2.53 4.99
N ARG A 301 14.56 -2.06 3.81
CA ARG A 301 13.79 -1.08 3.04
C ARG A 301 12.40 -1.61 2.71
N MET A 302 12.30 -2.80 2.09
CA MET A 302 11.01 -3.38 1.71
C MET A 302 10.08 -3.57 2.92
N LYS A 303 10.61 -4.07 4.05
CA LYS A 303 9.84 -4.23 5.29
C LYS A 303 9.34 -2.90 5.81
N ALA A 304 10.21 -1.89 5.87
CA ALA A 304 9.87 -0.56 6.35
C ALA A 304 8.82 0.13 5.47
N GLU A 305 9.00 0.06 4.14
CA GLU A 305 8.06 0.61 3.15
C GLU A 305 6.69 -0.05 3.25
N THR A 306 6.61 -1.38 3.30
CA THR A 306 5.34 -2.11 3.43
C THR A 306 4.59 -1.73 4.71
N GLU A 307 5.29 -1.64 5.84
CA GLU A 307 4.66 -1.21 7.10
C GLU A 307 4.14 0.24 7.02
N ALA A 308 4.91 1.15 6.45
CA ALA A 308 4.52 2.54 6.27
C ALA A 308 3.32 2.67 5.31
N ILE A 309 3.33 1.97 4.17
CA ILE A 309 2.22 1.92 3.21
C ILE A 309 0.95 1.39 3.88
N ASN A 310 1.06 0.38 4.75
CA ASN A 310 -0.09 -0.11 5.50
C ASN A 310 -0.66 0.93 6.48
N VAL A 311 0.18 1.78 7.08
CA VAL A 311 -0.28 2.93 7.89
C VAL A 311 -0.99 3.95 6.99
N PHE A 312 -0.40 4.30 5.85
CA PHE A 312 -0.98 5.24 4.88
C PHE A 312 -2.34 4.75 4.36
N ALA A 313 -2.47 3.46 4.06
CA ALA A 313 -3.71 2.83 3.63
C ALA A 313 -4.81 2.94 4.69
N ARG A 314 -4.50 2.71 5.96
CA ARG A 314 -5.46 2.90 7.07
C ARG A 314 -5.88 4.36 7.21
N ASN A 315 -4.91 5.28 7.23
CA ASN A 315 -5.18 6.72 7.35
C ASN A 315 -6.04 7.23 6.18
N LEU A 316 -5.79 6.76 4.95
CA LEU A 316 -6.62 7.11 3.80
C LEU A 316 -8.03 6.54 3.94
N LYS A 317 -8.18 5.28 4.38
CA LYS A 317 -9.48 4.66 4.61
C LYS A 317 -10.32 5.46 5.61
N ASP A 318 -9.72 5.86 6.72
CA ASP A 318 -10.39 6.66 7.75
C ASP A 318 -10.83 8.03 7.20
N LEU A 319 -9.97 8.66 6.40
CA LEU A 319 -10.29 9.94 5.75
C LEU A 319 -11.45 9.81 4.73
N LEU A 320 -11.46 8.75 3.92
CA LEU A 320 -12.51 8.50 2.93
C LEU A 320 -13.85 8.14 3.57
N LEU A 321 -13.83 7.44 4.71
CA LEU A 321 -15.02 7.00 5.43
C LEU A 321 -15.46 7.96 6.55
N THR A 322 -14.88 9.17 6.58
CA THR A 322 -15.32 10.24 7.47
C THR A 322 -16.79 10.59 7.21
N ALA A 323 -17.53 10.90 8.28
CA ALA A 323 -18.95 11.22 8.21
C ALA A 323 -19.22 12.43 7.28
N PRO A 324 -20.12 12.30 6.28
CA PRO A 324 -20.50 13.42 5.43
C PRO A 324 -21.45 14.36 6.18
N ALA A 325 -21.19 15.69 6.13
CA ALA A 325 -22.12 16.67 6.71
C ALA A 325 -23.41 16.84 5.90
N GLY A 326 -23.43 16.33 4.66
CA GLY A 326 -24.59 16.29 3.79
C GLY A 326 -24.81 17.57 2.97
N SER A 327 -25.97 17.64 2.31
CA SER A 327 -26.35 18.68 1.36
C SER A 327 -26.71 20.02 2.01
N ARG A 328 -25.74 20.62 2.72
CA ARG A 328 -25.90 21.88 3.47
C ARG A 328 -25.00 22.97 2.88
N ALA A 329 -25.49 24.19 2.80
CA ALA A 329 -24.71 25.31 2.27
C ALA A 329 -23.44 25.52 3.12
N THR A 330 -22.27 25.52 2.48
CA THR A 330 -20.98 25.43 3.16
C THR A 330 -20.04 26.54 2.69
N MET A 331 -19.38 27.21 3.63
CA MET A 331 -18.27 28.11 3.36
C MET A 331 -16.95 27.37 3.63
N GLY A 332 -16.08 27.27 2.63
CA GLY A 332 -14.72 26.76 2.77
C GLY A 332 -13.73 27.89 2.97
N LEU A 333 -12.87 27.73 3.96
CA LEU A 333 -11.78 28.63 4.30
C LEU A 333 -10.46 27.86 4.16
N ASP A 334 -9.64 28.25 3.19
CA ASP A 334 -8.27 27.78 3.02
C ASP A 334 -7.30 28.78 3.68
N PRO A 335 -6.78 28.46 4.89
CA PRO A 335 -5.99 29.41 5.66
C PRO A 335 -4.71 29.85 4.96
N GLY A 336 -4.28 31.07 5.27
CA GLY A 336 -3.02 31.60 4.79
C GLY A 336 -2.70 32.90 5.50
N ILE A 337 -1.42 33.07 5.84
CA ILE A 337 -0.93 34.27 6.53
C ILE A 337 -0.64 35.35 5.48
N ARG A 338 0.49 35.24 4.78
CA ARG A 338 0.96 36.24 3.81
C ARG A 338 0.06 36.37 2.58
N THR A 339 -0.48 35.25 2.09
CA THR A 339 -1.34 35.19 0.90
C THR A 339 -2.82 35.40 1.19
N GLY A 340 -3.18 35.62 2.47
CA GLY A 340 -4.56 35.72 2.92
C GLY A 340 -5.26 34.37 3.02
N VAL A 341 -6.46 34.40 3.61
CA VAL A 341 -7.39 33.27 3.70
C VAL A 341 -8.27 33.29 2.46
N LYS A 342 -8.33 32.17 1.75
CA LYS A 342 -9.09 32.03 0.51
C LYS A 342 -10.46 31.49 0.89
N VAL A 343 -11.51 32.11 0.37
CA VAL A 343 -12.90 31.86 0.76
C VAL A 343 -13.67 31.37 -0.45
N ALA A 344 -14.39 30.26 -0.30
CA ALA A 344 -15.36 29.78 -1.26
C ALA A 344 -16.68 29.49 -0.55
N VAL A 345 -17.80 29.78 -1.20
CA VAL A 345 -19.14 29.40 -0.72
C VAL A 345 -19.76 28.49 -1.75
N ILE A 346 -20.21 27.31 -1.30
CA ILE A 346 -20.96 26.35 -2.09
C ILE A 346 -22.38 26.19 -1.53
N ASP A 347 -23.35 25.95 -2.41
CA ASP A 347 -24.70 25.61 -1.99
C ASP A 347 -24.82 24.13 -1.56
N GLY A 348 -26.02 23.69 -1.15
CA GLY A 348 -26.26 22.32 -0.71
C GLY A 348 -26.03 21.23 -1.79
N THR A 349 -25.88 21.61 -3.06
CA THR A 349 -25.52 20.69 -4.15
C THR A 349 -24.02 20.63 -4.41
N GLY A 350 -23.24 21.50 -3.76
CA GLY A 350 -21.80 21.63 -3.97
C GLY A 350 -21.43 22.57 -5.13
N LYS A 351 -22.39 23.30 -5.67
CA LYS A 351 -22.16 24.33 -6.70
C LYS A 351 -21.54 25.57 -6.07
N LEU A 352 -20.48 26.08 -6.70
CA LEU A 352 -19.82 27.32 -6.29
C LEU A 352 -20.73 28.53 -6.54
N VAL A 353 -20.98 29.34 -5.50
CA VAL A 353 -21.85 30.53 -5.55
C VAL A 353 -21.14 31.84 -5.24
N ALA A 354 -20.02 31.81 -4.52
CA ALA A 354 -19.19 32.98 -4.27
C ALA A 354 -17.74 32.60 -3.95
N THR A 355 -16.80 33.50 -4.22
CA THR A 355 -15.41 33.41 -3.78
C THR A 355 -14.88 34.79 -3.40
N THR A 356 -13.89 34.83 -2.51
CA THR A 356 -13.12 36.04 -2.19
C THR A 356 -11.79 35.67 -1.51
N THR A 357 -10.91 36.64 -1.33
CA THR A 357 -9.68 36.49 -0.53
C THR A 357 -9.62 37.59 0.51
N VAL A 358 -9.49 37.19 1.78
CA VAL A 358 -9.47 38.08 2.95
C VAL A 358 -8.11 38.02 3.64
N TYR A 359 -7.72 39.08 4.35
CA TYR A 359 -6.35 39.22 4.88
C TYR A 359 -6.33 39.58 6.37
N PRO A 360 -6.81 38.68 7.25
CA PRO A 360 -6.88 38.95 8.69
C PRO A 360 -5.51 38.97 9.40
N PHE A 361 -4.46 38.43 8.78
CA PHE A 361 -3.14 38.23 9.39
C PHE A 361 -2.05 39.12 8.76
N PRO A 362 -0.81 39.12 9.30
CA PRO A 362 0.28 39.89 8.71
C PRO A 362 0.51 39.53 7.22
N PRO A 363 0.77 40.53 6.36
CA PRO A 363 1.10 41.91 6.71
C PRO A 363 -0.09 42.87 6.84
N LYS A 364 -1.31 42.51 6.40
CA LYS A 364 -2.44 43.46 6.38
C LYS A 364 -3.17 43.61 7.71
N ASN A 365 -3.26 42.53 8.50
CA ASN A 365 -3.92 42.52 9.81
C ASN A 365 -5.38 43.05 9.80
N ASP A 366 -6.14 42.84 8.71
CA ASP A 366 -7.52 43.32 8.58
C ASP A 366 -8.54 42.34 9.17
N VAL A 367 -8.50 42.21 10.51
CA VAL A 367 -9.38 41.30 11.26
C VAL A 367 -10.85 41.69 11.10
N ARG A 368 -11.20 42.97 11.37
CA ARG A 368 -12.60 43.43 11.34
C ARG A 368 -13.21 43.42 9.94
N GLY A 369 -12.46 43.84 8.92
CA GLY A 369 -12.92 43.78 7.53
C GLY A 369 -13.18 42.34 7.10
N THR A 370 -12.31 41.41 7.50
CA THR A 370 -12.51 39.98 7.26
C THR A 370 -13.78 39.46 7.93
N GLN A 371 -13.98 39.74 9.23
CA GLN A 371 -15.19 39.28 9.95
C GLN A 371 -16.47 39.82 9.31
N GLY A 372 -16.47 41.10 8.91
CA GLY A 372 -17.60 41.71 8.22
C GLY A 372 -17.92 41.05 6.88
N GLU A 373 -16.90 40.75 6.07
CA GLU A 373 -17.06 40.10 4.77
C GLU A 373 -17.55 38.65 4.90
N LEU A 374 -16.98 37.87 5.83
CA LEU A 374 -17.45 36.50 6.10
C LEU A 374 -18.90 36.49 6.59
N ALA A 375 -19.26 37.38 7.52
CA ALA A 375 -20.63 37.52 7.99
C ALA A 375 -21.61 37.92 6.86
N ARG A 376 -21.19 38.78 5.93
CA ARG A 376 -21.97 39.17 4.76
C ARG A 376 -22.26 37.95 3.87
N LEU A 377 -21.24 37.15 3.55
CA LEU A 377 -21.37 35.95 2.72
C LEU A 377 -22.23 34.87 3.40
N ILE A 378 -22.06 34.68 4.71
CA ILE A 378 -22.88 33.74 5.51
C ILE A 378 -24.37 34.09 5.38
N ARG A 379 -24.74 35.36 5.59
CA ARG A 379 -26.13 35.82 5.50
C ARG A 379 -26.67 35.73 4.08
N GLN A 380 -25.89 36.17 3.09
CA GLN A 380 -26.32 36.21 1.69
C GLN A 380 -26.63 34.81 1.15
N HIS A 381 -25.80 33.82 1.48
CA HIS A 381 -25.91 32.45 0.94
C HIS A 381 -26.51 31.45 1.92
N LYS A 382 -27.00 31.92 3.08
CA LYS A 382 -27.59 31.08 4.14
C LYS A 382 -26.67 29.92 4.52
N VAL A 383 -25.40 30.22 4.72
CA VAL A 383 -24.38 29.22 5.07
C VAL A 383 -24.77 28.55 6.39
N GLU A 384 -24.68 27.23 6.42
CA GLU A 384 -24.97 26.40 7.58
C GLU A 384 -23.70 25.78 8.19
N LEU A 385 -22.64 25.66 7.39
CA LEU A 385 -21.38 25.03 7.74
C LEU A 385 -20.20 25.91 7.34
N VAL A 386 -19.17 25.98 8.18
CA VAL A 386 -17.89 26.63 7.87
C VAL A 386 -16.77 25.59 7.98
N ALA A 387 -16.25 25.16 6.84
CA ALA A 387 -15.12 24.24 6.74
C ALA A 387 -13.80 25.02 6.76
N ILE A 388 -12.90 24.69 7.68
CA ILE A 388 -11.60 25.35 7.85
C ILE A 388 -10.49 24.34 7.56
N GLY A 389 -9.63 24.60 6.59
CA GLY A 389 -8.46 23.75 6.32
C GLY A 389 -7.50 23.69 7.52
N ASN A 390 -6.85 22.55 7.73
CA ASN A 390 -5.94 22.33 8.87
C ASN A 390 -4.47 22.72 8.59
N GLY A 391 -4.22 23.56 7.58
CA GLY A 391 -2.89 24.02 7.21
C GLY A 391 -2.34 25.19 8.00
N THR A 392 -1.44 25.93 7.33
CA THR A 392 -0.73 27.08 7.92
C THR A 392 -1.70 28.24 8.16
N GLY A 393 -1.82 28.69 9.41
CA GLY A 393 -2.76 29.75 9.81
C GLY A 393 -4.15 29.24 10.20
N SER A 394 -4.33 27.91 10.31
CA SER A 394 -5.62 27.28 10.64
C SER A 394 -6.11 27.65 12.03
N ARG A 395 -5.25 27.58 13.06
CA ARG A 395 -5.61 27.94 14.44
C ARG A 395 -6.07 29.38 14.56
N GLU A 396 -5.35 30.30 13.91
CA GLU A 396 -5.68 31.72 13.89
C GLU A 396 -6.99 31.97 13.13
N THR A 397 -7.21 31.26 12.02
CA THR A 397 -8.46 31.34 11.24
C THR A 397 -9.64 30.79 12.03
N GLU A 398 -9.45 29.71 12.75
CA GLU A 398 -10.48 29.11 13.59
C GLU A 398 -10.91 30.05 14.72
N LYS A 399 -9.95 30.69 15.39
CA LYS A 399 -10.22 31.69 16.42
C LYS A 399 -11.02 32.87 15.85
N LEU A 400 -10.59 33.40 14.70
CA LEU A 400 -11.27 34.49 13.99
C LEU A 400 -12.73 34.14 13.67
N VAL A 401 -12.99 32.93 13.18
CA VAL A 401 -14.33 32.44 12.86
C VAL A 401 -15.16 32.27 14.13
N ALA A 402 -14.58 31.71 15.20
CA ALA A 402 -15.28 31.53 16.47
C ALA A 402 -15.74 32.88 17.06
N GLU A 403 -14.87 33.88 17.07
CA GLU A 403 -15.21 35.25 17.51
C GLU A 403 -16.33 35.85 16.65
N MET A 404 -16.22 35.77 15.32
CA MET A 404 -17.23 36.27 14.38
C MET A 404 -18.59 35.58 14.54
N LEU A 405 -18.60 34.26 14.73
CA LEU A 405 -19.81 33.49 15.00
C LEU A 405 -20.41 33.88 16.36
N GLY A 406 -19.59 34.26 17.35
CA GLY A 406 -20.03 34.81 18.64
C GLY A 406 -20.96 36.01 18.47
N ASP A 407 -20.58 36.94 17.60
CA ASP A 407 -21.27 38.21 17.34
C ASP A 407 -22.49 38.10 16.41
N LEU A 408 -22.68 36.96 15.72
CA LEU A 408 -23.83 36.75 14.84
C LEU A 408 -25.11 36.38 15.62
N PRO A 409 -26.31 36.80 15.15
CA PRO A 409 -27.57 36.29 15.69
C PRO A 409 -27.82 34.83 15.22
N PRO A 410 -28.55 34.01 16.01
CA PRO A 410 -29.00 32.68 15.57
C PRO A 410 -29.94 32.73 14.33
N PRO A 411 -29.97 31.69 13.49
CA PRO A 411 -29.16 30.46 13.55
C PRO A 411 -27.72 30.68 13.07
N LYS A 412 -26.76 30.08 13.78
CA LYS A 412 -25.33 30.20 13.50
C LYS A 412 -24.84 29.00 12.67
N PRO A 413 -23.95 29.21 11.69
CA PRO A 413 -23.22 28.11 11.07
C PRO A 413 -22.43 27.30 12.10
N ILE A 414 -22.23 26.03 11.81
CA ILE A 414 -21.33 25.15 12.57
C ILE A 414 -19.94 25.24 11.94
N LYS A 415 -18.91 25.58 12.72
CA LYS A 415 -17.51 25.49 12.27
C LYS A 415 -16.96 24.08 12.41
N VAL A 416 -16.19 23.62 11.42
CA VAL A 416 -15.54 22.31 11.42
C VAL A 416 -14.17 22.44 10.78
N VAL A 417 -13.14 21.89 11.44
CA VAL A 417 -11.80 21.78 10.87
C VAL A 417 -11.75 20.54 9.98
N VAL A 418 -11.25 20.68 8.76
CA VAL A 418 -11.13 19.61 7.78
C VAL A 418 -9.69 19.47 7.31
N SER A 419 -9.29 18.24 6.95
CA SER A 419 -7.99 18.01 6.32
C SER A 419 -7.91 18.77 5.00
N GLU A 420 -6.83 19.50 4.76
CA GLU A 420 -6.50 20.11 3.47
C GLU A 420 -5.59 19.21 2.60
N ALA A 421 -5.30 17.99 3.06
CA ALA A 421 -4.43 17.06 2.34
C ALA A 421 -4.87 16.88 0.88
N GLY A 422 -3.96 17.15 -0.05
CA GLY A 422 -4.21 17.07 -1.49
C GLY A 422 -5.03 18.24 -2.09
N ALA A 423 -5.51 19.22 -1.32
CA ALA A 423 -6.28 20.35 -1.85
C ALA A 423 -5.44 21.22 -2.81
N SER A 424 -4.15 21.40 -2.53
CA SER A 424 -3.21 22.07 -3.43
C SER A 424 -3.00 21.28 -4.72
N VAL A 425 -2.83 19.95 -4.64
CA VAL A 425 -2.70 19.07 -5.80
C VAL A 425 -3.96 19.11 -6.67
N TYR A 426 -5.14 19.04 -6.05
CA TYR A 426 -6.41 19.24 -6.74
C TYR A 426 -6.45 20.59 -7.45
N SER A 427 -6.13 21.68 -6.75
CA SER A 427 -6.26 23.05 -7.31
C SER A 427 -5.45 23.26 -8.60
N ALA A 428 -4.29 22.60 -8.70
CA ALA A 428 -3.38 22.65 -9.83
C ALA A 428 -3.67 21.56 -10.90
N SER A 429 -4.63 20.67 -10.66
CA SER A 429 -4.96 19.57 -11.59
C SER A 429 -5.73 20.04 -12.82
N GLU A 430 -5.61 19.28 -13.91
CA GLU A 430 -6.41 19.48 -15.12
C GLU A 430 -7.91 19.36 -14.84
N LEU A 431 -8.30 18.44 -13.95
CA LEU A 431 -9.70 18.27 -13.54
C LEU A 431 -10.26 19.54 -12.89
N ALA A 432 -9.53 20.15 -11.95
CA ALA A 432 -9.98 21.40 -11.32
C ALA A 432 -9.97 22.58 -12.31
N ALA A 433 -9.05 22.59 -13.28
CA ALA A 433 -9.04 23.58 -14.35
C ALA A 433 -10.27 23.43 -15.27
N ALA A 434 -10.71 22.20 -15.55
CA ALA A 434 -11.93 21.93 -16.29
C ALA A 434 -13.20 22.27 -15.49
N GLU A 435 -13.23 21.97 -14.19
CA GLU A 435 -14.36 22.32 -13.31
C GLU A 435 -14.49 23.84 -13.11
N PHE A 436 -13.36 24.56 -13.02
CA PHE A 436 -13.32 26.00 -12.75
C PHE A 436 -12.34 26.78 -13.65
N PRO A 437 -12.64 26.93 -14.96
CA PRO A 437 -11.70 27.51 -15.92
C PRO A 437 -11.35 28.97 -15.63
N THR A 438 -12.30 29.73 -15.07
CA THR A 438 -12.14 31.17 -14.80
C THR A 438 -11.69 31.48 -13.38
N LEU A 439 -11.58 30.47 -12.51
CA LEU A 439 -11.20 30.65 -11.11
C LEU A 439 -9.69 30.53 -10.95
N ASP A 440 -9.09 31.47 -10.22
CA ASP A 440 -7.68 31.42 -9.85
C ASP A 440 -7.35 30.14 -9.08
N VAL A 441 -6.15 29.59 -9.31
CA VAL A 441 -5.68 28.34 -8.71
C VAL A 441 -5.79 28.39 -7.18
N SER A 442 -5.46 29.52 -6.55
CA SER A 442 -5.47 29.64 -5.09
C SER A 442 -6.88 29.53 -4.47
N LEU A 443 -7.93 29.84 -5.23
CA LEU A 443 -9.33 29.77 -4.75
C LEU A 443 -9.94 28.38 -4.91
N ARG A 444 -9.44 27.56 -5.85
CA ARG A 444 -9.93 26.19 -6.08
C ARG A 444 -9.73 25.30 -4.85
N GLY A 445 -8.65 25.52 -4.10
CA GLY A 445 -8.39 24.83 -2.83
C GLY A 445 -9.52 25.03 -1.81
N ALA A 446 -9.99 26.27 -1.65
CA ALA A 446 -11.10 26.59 -0.76
C ALA A 446 -12.43 25.92 -1.19
N VAL A 447 -12.65 25.76 -2.50
CA VAL A 447 -13.80 25.00 -3.01
C VAL A 447 -13.71 23.53 -2.60
N SER A 448 -12.53 22.93 -2.71
CA SER A 448 -12.31 21.53 -2.32
C SER A 448 -12.50 21.32 -0.82
N ILE A 449 -12.02 22.25 0.01
CA ILE A 449 -12.24 22.25 1.47
C ILE A 449 -13.73 22.28 1.81
N ALA A 450 -14.52 23.14 1.14
CA ALA A 450 -15.96 23.21 1.35
C ALA A 450 -16.67 21.90 0.96
N ARG A 451 -16.37 21.36 -0.22
CA ARG A 451 -16.99 20.13 -0.74
C ARG A 451 -16.64 18.90 0.09
N ARG A 452 -15.41 18.84 0.61
CA ARG A 452 -14.93 17.75 1.47
C ARG A 452 -15.73 17.66 2.77
N LEU A 453 -16.22 18.77 3.33
CA LEU A 453 -17.10 18.71 4.48
C LEU A 453 -18.48 18.15 4.13
N GLN A 454 -19.03 18.50 2.95
CA GLN A 454 -20.31 17.95 2.50
C GLN A 454 -20.24 16.44 2.29
N ASP A 455 -19.24 15.97 1.55
CA ASP A 455 -18.95 14.55 1.36
C ASP A 455 -17.44 14.33 1.12
N PRO A 456 -16.70 13.81 2.12
CA PRO A 456 -15.26 13.56 1.99
C PRO A 456 -14.92 12.61 0.84
N LEU A 457 -15.69 11.54 0.69
CA LEU A 457 -15.44 10.50 -0.32
C LEU A 457 -15.57 11.08 -1.72
N ALA A 458 -16.67 11.79 -2.00
CA ALA A 458 -16.96 12.33 -3.33
C ALA A 458 -15.94 13.39 -3.80
N GLU A 459 -15.32 14.11 -2.87
CA GLU A 459 -14.31 15.12 -3.19
C GLU A 459 -12.89 14.53 -3.24
N LEU A 460 -12.52 13.62 -2.33
CA LEU A 460 -11.18 13.04 -2.27
C LEU A 460 -10.86 12.13 -3.47
N VAL A 461 -11.86 11.44 -4.04
CA VAL A 461 -11.67 10.58 -5.23
C VAL A 461 -11.25 11.34 -6.49
N LYS A 462 -11.38 12.68 -6.48
CA LYS A 462 -10.92 13.55 -7.57
C LYS A 462 -9.40 13.74 -7.57
N ILE A 463 -8.73 13.34 -6.49
CA ILE A 463 -7.29 13.49 -6.29
C ILE A 463 -6.65 12.12 -6.53
N GLU A 464 -5.46 12.11 -7.14
CA GLU A 464 -4.67 10.89 -7.20
C GLU A 464 -4.38 10.39 -5.77
N PRO A 465 -4.70 9.13 -5.40
CA PRO A 465 -4.67 8.71 -4.01
C PRO A 465 -3.30 8.86 -3.34
N LYS A 466 -2.21 8.57 -4.07
CA LYS A 466 -0.84 8.77 -3.59
C LYS A 466 -0.43 10.23 -3.37
N SER A 467 -1.22 11.17 -3.85
CA SER A 467 -1.03 12.61 -3.68
C SER A 467 -1.85 13.18 -2.53
N ILE A 468 -2.71 12.37 -1.90
CA ILE A 468 -3.34 12.69 -0.64
C ILE A 468 -2.30 12.42 0.46
N GLY A 469 -1.82 13.48 1.11
CA GLY A 469 -0.84 13.34 2.19
C GLY A 469 -1.44 12.64 3.41
N VAL A 470 -1.11 11.37 3.59
CA VAL A 470 -1.65 10.49 4.64
C VAL A 470 -0.60 9.99 5.63
N GLY A 471 0.67 10.39 5.47
CA GLY A 471 1.68 10.17 6.49
C GLY A 471 3.05 10.76 6.15
N GLN A 472 3.94 10.71 7.13
CA GLN A 472 5.34 11.11 6.96
C GLN A 472 6.08 10.14 6.04
N TYR A 473 7.07 10.63 5.30
CA TYR A 473 7.91 9.83 4.38
C TYR A 473 7.15 9.16 3.22
N GLN A 474 5.92 9.58 2.93
CA GLN A 474 5.12 9.05 1.82
C GLN A 474 5.80 9.18 0.44
N HIS A 475 6.63 10.20 0.25
CA HIS A 475 7.42 10.37 -0.98
C HIS A 475 8.72 9.55 -1.00
N ASP A 476 9.11 8.97 0.14
CA ASP A 476 10.35 8.23 0.31
C ASP A 476 10.17 6.71 0.17
N VAL A 477 8.92 6.23 0.06
CA VAL A 477 8.60 4.80 -0.18
C VAL A 477 8.47 4.49 -1.68
N ASP A 478 8.41 3.20 -2.04
CA ASP A 478 8.11 2.76 -3.40
C ASP A 478 6.76 3.32 -3.89
N GLN A 479 6.83 4.23 -4.88
CA GLN A 479 5.67 4.96 -5.37
C GLN A 479 4.70 4.10 -6.18
N TYR A 480 5.16 3.00 -6.77
CA TYR A 480 4.29 2.08 -7.51
C TYR A 480 3.46 1.23 -6.55
N HIS A 481 4.11 0.68 -5.53
CA HIS A 481 3.46 -0.08 -4.48
C HIS A 481 2.47 0.80 -3.69
N LEU A 482 2.89 2.03 -3.34
CA LEU A 482 2.02 3.02 -2.69
C LEU A 482 0.76 3.31 -3.52
N ALA A 483 0.92 3.61 -4.81
CA ALA A 483 -0.21 3.93 -5.69
C ALA A 483 -1.22 2.76 -5.73
N ARG A 484 -0.73 1.54 -5.94
CA ARG A 484 -1.57 0.33 -5.99
C ARG A 484 -2.30 0.09 -4.67
N ALA A 485 -1.63 0.25 -3.53
CA ALA A 485 -2.22 0.04 -2.22
C ALA A 485 -3.32 1.08 -1.92
N LEU A 486 -3.07 2.36 -2.21
CA LEU A 486 -4.04 3.43 -1.97
C LEU A 486 -5.21 3.41 -2.97
N ASP A 487 -4.97 3.01 -4.23
CA ASP A 487 -6.05 2.78 -5.20
C ASP A 487 -7.00 1.67 -4.73
N ALA A 488 -6.46 0.59 -4.14
CA ALA A 488 -7.28 -0.49 -3.58
C ALA A 488 -8.15 0.00 -2.41
N VAL A 489 -7.61 0.85 -1.54
CA VAL A 489 -8.37 1.46 -0.44
C VAL A 489 -9.51 2.35 -0.96
N VAL A 490 -9.25 3.13 -2.01
CA VAL A 490 -10.27 3.97 -2.63
C VAL A 490 -11.36 3.12 -3.27
N GLU A 491 -11.00 2.05 -3.99
CA GLU A 491 -11.95 1.10 -4.54
C GLU A 491 -12.82 0.49 -3.43
N ASP A 492 -12.22 0.01 -2.34
CA ASP A 492 -12.95 -0.56 -1.20
C ASP A 492 -13.92 0.45 -0.58
N ALA A 493 -13.46 1.67 -0.32
CA ALA A 493 -14.29 2.72 0.29
C ALA A 493 -15.48 3.11 -0.60
N VAL A 494 -15.26 3.32 -1.90
CA VAL A 494 -16.32 3.70 -2.85
C VAL A 494 -17.36 2.59 -2.99
N ASN A 495 -16.92 1.34 -3.14
CA ASN A 495 -17.84 0.22 -3.30
C ASN A 495 -18.54 -0.17 -1.97
N ALA A 496 -17.89 0.06 -0.82
CA ALA A 496 -18.52 -0.03 0.49
C ALA A 496 -19.67 0.96 0.62
N VAL A 497 -19.43 2.24 0.32
CA VAL A 497 -20.43 3.31 0.43
C VAL A 497 -21.50 3.22 -0.64
N GLY A 498 -21.17 2.74 -1.84
CA GLY A 498 -22.04 2.73 -3.02
C GLY A 498 -22.26 4.13 -3.62
N VAL A 499 -22.63 4.18 -4.89
CA VAL A 499 -22.62 5.42 -5.68
C VAL A 499 -23.99 5.65 -6.30
N ASP A 500 -24.55 6.85 -6.13
CA ASP A 500 -25.78 7.24 -6.81
C ASP A 500 -25.49 7.53 -8.30
N LEU A 501 -26.07 6.72 -9.18
CA LEU A 501 -25.79 6.73 -10.61
C LEU A 501 -26.14 8.06 -11.29
N ASN A 502 -27.16 8.75 -10.79
CA ASN A 502 -27.70 9.95 -11.43
C ASN A 502 -27.02 11.24 -10.95
N THR A 503 -26.26 11.19 -9.86
CA THR A 503 -25.63 12.38 -9.27
C THR A 503 -24.11 12.30 -9.21
N ALA A 504 -23.53 11.11 -9.27
CA ALA A 504 -22.09 10.92 -9.18
C ALA A 504 -21.32 11.60 -10.32
N SER A 505 -20.12 12.05 -9.97
CA SER A 505 -19.11 12.52 -10.93
C SER A 505 -18.45 11.35 -11.65
N ALA A 506 -17.85 11.62 -12.82
CA ALA A 506 -17.04 10.62 -13.52
C ALA A 506 -15.88 10.09 -12.64
N SER A 507 -15.25 10.95 -11.83
CA SER A 507 -14.17 10.54 -10.91
C SER A 507 -14.64 9.53 -9.87
N LEU A 508 -15.85 9.69 -9.32
CA LEU A 508 -16.41 8.74 -8.36
C LEU A 508 -16.83 7.43 -9.04
N LEU A 509 -17.49 7.52 -10.19
CA LEU A 509 -17.89 6.33 -10.99
C LEU A 509 -16.68 5.51 -11.44
N ALA A 510 -15.55 6.15 -11.76
CA ALA A 510 -14.34 5.46 -12.19
C ALA A 510 -13.78 4.49 -11.13
N ARG A 511 -14.13 4.69 -9.85
CA ARG A 511 -13.70 3.86 -8.72
C ARG A 511 -14.69 2.74 -8.38
N VAL A 512 -15.82 2.67 -9.08
CA VAL A 512 -16.79 1.58 -8.94
C VAL A 512 -16.24 0.33 -9.64
N SER A 513 -16.42 -0.81 -8.98
CA SER A 513 -16.04 -2.13 -9.47
C SER A 513 -16.42 -2.31 -10.95
N GLY A 514 -15.41 -2.56 -11.78
CA GLY A 514 -15.57 -2.88 -13.21
C GLY A 514 -15.72 -1.71 -14.18
N LEU A 515 -15.76 -0.44 -13.74
CA LEU A 515 -15.96 0.71 -14.63
C LEU A 515 -14.65 1.33 -15.15
N GLY A 516 -13.84 1.93 -14.28
CA GLY A 516 -12.70 2.76 -14.70
C GLY A 516 -13.11 4.05 -15.43
N THR A 517 -12.12 4.87 -15.80
CA THR A 517 -12.34 6.25 -16.29
C THR A 517 -13.21 6.33 -17.55
N SER A 518 -12.91 5.51 -18.57
CA SER A 518 -13.55 5.57 -19.88
C SER A 518 -15.05 5.22 -19.84
N LEU A 519 -15.45 4.26 -18.99
CA LEU A 519 -16.86 3.93 -18.82
C LEU A 519 -17.59 4.91 -17.92
N ALA A 520 -16.91 5.47 -16.91
CA ALA A 520 -17.47 6.51 -16.07
C ALA A 520 -17.86 7.76 -16.88
N GLU A 521 -16.99 8.20 -17.80
CA GLU A 521 -17.28 9.28 -18.74
C GLU A 521 -18.45 8.93 -19.67
N ALA A 522 -18.50 7.70 -20.18
CA ALA A 522 -19.59 7.24 -21.04
C ALA A 522 -20.94 7.22 -20.32
N ILE A 523 -20.97 6.83 -19.04
CA ILE A 523 -22.18 6.86 -18.20
C ILE A 523 -22.66 8.29 -17.99
N VAL A 524 -21.75 9.22 -17.67
CA VAL A 524 -22.09 10.64 -17.51
C VAL A 524 -22.60 11.23 -18.82
N ALA A 525 -21.92 10.99 -19.93
CA ALA A 525 -22.35 11.44 -21.25
C ALA A 525 -23.73 10.88 -21.63
N HIS A 526 -24.00 9.61 -21.32
CA HIS A 526 -25.31 9.00 -21.55
C HIS A 526 -26.39 9.65 -20.69
N ARG A 527 -26.12 9.90 -19.41
CA ARG A 527 -27.05 10.60 -18.49
C ARG A 527 -27.35 12.02 -18.99
N ASP A 528 -26.33 12.74 -19.44
CA ASP A 528 -26.48 14.13 -19.87
C ASP A 528 -27.26 14.23 -21.21
N ALA A 529 -27.11 13.23 -22.09
CA ALA A 529 -27.83 13.17 -23.37
C ALA A 529 -29.26 12.62 -23.28
N ASN A 530 -29.51 11.64 -22.41
CA ASN A 530 -30.78 10.90 -22.35
C ASN A 530 -31.61 11.17 -21.10
N GLY A 531 -31.09 11.96 -20.15
CA GLY A 531 -31.68 12.17 -18.84
C GLY A 531 -31.28 11.12 -17.81
N PRO A 532 -31.82 11.20 -16.57
CA PRO A 532 -31.49 10.29 -15.49
C PRO A 532 -31.91 8.85 -15.80
N PHE A 533 -31.12 7.89 -15.32
CA PHE A 533 -31.45 6.46 -15.38
C PHE A 533 -32.63 6.16 -14.46
N ALA A 534 -33.65 5.50 -14.99
CA ALA A 534 -34.83 5.03 -14.28
C ALA A 534 -34.67 3.61 -13.70
N SER A 535 -33.74 2.82 -14.25
CA SER A 535 -33.38 1.50 -13.70
C SER A 535 -31.94 1.13 -14.03
N ARG A 536 -31.33 0.25 -13.22
CA ARG A 536 -29.97 -0.26 -13.46
C ARG A 536 -29.85 -0.91 -14.83
N LYS A 537 -30.89 -1.59 -15.31
CA LYS A 537 -30.87 -2.29 -16.61
C LYS A 537 -30.50 -1.38 -17.78
N GLN A 538 -30.82 -0.08 -17.71
CA GLN A 538 -30.46 0.92 -18.72
C GLN A 538 -28.96 1.18 -18.81
N LEU A 539 -28.15 0.72 -17.85
CA LEU A 539 -26.69 0.72 -17.98
C LEU A 539 -26.22 -0.10 -19.20
N LEU A 540 -26.98 -1.11 -19.62
CA LEU A 540 -26.66 -1.91 -20.82
C LEU A 540 -26.85 -1.12 -22.12
N ASP A 541 -27.52 0.03 -22.08
CA ASP A 541 -27.67 0.93 -23.23
C ASP A 541 -26.46 1.87 -23.36
N VAL A 542 -25.57 1.92 -22.34
CA VAL A 542 -24.35 2.72 -22.36
C VAL A 542 -23.30 2.07 -23.25
N SER A 543 -22.73 2.86 -24.17
CA SER A 543 -21.70 2.39 -25.10
C SER A 543 -20.52 1.75 -24.37
N ARG A 544 -20.13 0.55 -24.82
CA ARG A 544 -19.03 -0.29 -24.29
C ARG A 544 -19.30 -0.92 -22.92
N LEU A 545 -20.47 -0.71 -22.30
CA LEU A 545 -20.85 -1.37 -21.05
C LEU A 545 -21.51 -2.73 -21.36
N GLY A 546 -20.69 -3.79 -21.36
CA GLY A 546 -21.15 -5.15 -21.64
C GLY A 546 -21.74 -5.89 -20.43
N PRO A 547 -22.34 -7.07 -20.63
CA PRO A 547 -22.97 -7.87 -19.56
C PRO A 547 -22.02 -8.21 -18.40
N ARG A 548 -20.74 -8.48 -18.66
CA ARG A 548 -19.74 -8.77 -17.63
C ARG A 548 -19.45 -7.53 -16.77
N THR A 549 -19.29 -6.37 -17.40
CA THR A 549 -19.12 -5.11 -16.67
C THR A 549 -20.36 -4.76 -15.85
N PHE A 550 -21.55 -4.95 -16.42
CA PHE A 550 -22.81 -4.78 -15.71
C PHE A 550 -22.88 -5.66 -14.46
N GLU A 551 -22.51 -6.93 -14.57
CA GLU A 551 -22.41 -7.83 -13.42
C GLU A 551 -21.45 -7.29 -12.35
N GLN A 552 -20.28 -6.77 -12.74
CA GLN A 552 -19.31 -6.26 -11.77
C GLN A 552 -19.75 -4.97 -11.07
N CYS A 553 -20.53 -4.11 -11.73
CA CYS A 553 -20.82 -2.75 -11.23
C CYS A 553 -22.23 -2.56 -10.67
N ALA A 554 -23.24 -3.31 -11.15
CA ALA A 554 -24.64 -2.97 -10.95
C ALA A 554 -25.06 -2.93 -9.47
N GLY A 555 -24.53 -3.83 -8.64
CA GLY A 555 -24.83 -3.87 -7.21
C GLY A 555 -24.25 -2.69 -6.40
N PHE A 556 -23.30 -1.96 -6.97
CA PHE A 556 -22.63 -0.81 -6.33
C PHE A 556 -23.21 0.54 -6.77
N LEU A 557 -23.97 0.56 -7.87
CA LEU A 557 -24.63 1.74 -8.42
C LEU A 557 -26.07 1.80 -7.95
N ARG A 558 -26.52 2.92 -7.37
CA ARG A 558 -27.87 3.06 -6.82
C ARG A 558 -28.71 4.07 -7.59
N ILE A 559 -30.03 3.85 -7.57
CA ILE A 559 -31.04 4.77 -8.08
C ILE A 559 -32.12 4.90 -7.01
N ARG A 560 -32.13 6.03 -6.28
CA ARG A 560 -33.02 6.22 -5.11
C ARG A 560 -34.50 6.27 -5.49
N ASP A 561 -34.83 7.03 -6.52
CA ASP A 561 -36.20 7.28 -6.97
C ASP A 561 -36.51 6.57 -8.31
N GLY A 562 -35.93 5.38 -8.50
CA GLY A 562 -36.07 4.59 -9.72
C GLY A 562 -37.45 3.92 -9.87
N ALA A 563 -37.70 3.40 -11.08
CA ALA A 563 -38.87 2.58 -11.37
C ALA A 563 -38.83 1.25 -10.60
N GLU A 564 -37.64 0.70 -10.39
CA GLU A 564 -37.39 -0.51 -9.61
C GLU A 564 -36.91 -0.16 -8.18
N PRO A 565 -37.68 -0.41 -7.11
CA PRO A 565 -37.29 -0.02 -5.75
C PRO A 565 -36.03 -0.75 -5.24
N LEU A 566 -35.72 -1.96 -5.74
CA LEU A 566 -34.49 -2.67 -5.38
C LEU A 566 -33.23 -1.96 -5.87
N ASP A 567 -33.33 -1.08 -6.88
CA ASP A 567 -32.18 -0.32 -7.39
C ASP A 567 -31.65 0.72 -6.38
N ALA A 568 -32.42 1.04 -5.33
CA ALA A 568 -31.97 1.88 -4.22
C ALA A 568 -31.13 1.12 -3.17
N SER A 569 -31.09 -0.21 -3.23
CA SER A 569 -30.39 -1.09 -2.28
C SER A 569 -29.08 -1.63 -2.84
N SER A 570 -28.29 -2.34 -2.03
CA SER A 570 -27.12 -3.09 -2.49
C SER A 570 -27.46 -4.48 -3.04
N VAL A 571 -28.74 -4.86 -3.13
CA VAL A 571 -29.18 -6.13 -3.72
C VAL A 571 -28.79 -6.14 -5.20
N HIS A 572 -28.05 -7.17 -5.61
CA HIS A 572 -27.61 -7.30 -6.99
C HIS A 572 -28.79 -7.71 -7.91
N PRO A 573 -28.88 -7.19 -9.15
CA PRO A 573 -29.92 -7.58 -10.12
C PRO A 573 -30.10 -9.09 -10.32
N GLU A 574 -29.02 -9.87 -10.18
CA GLU A 574 -29.07 -11.34 -10.28
C GLU A 574 -29.94 -12.00 -9.20
N ALA A 575 -30.11 -11.33 -8.06
CA ALA A 575 -30.85 -11.83 -6.90
C ALA A 575 -32.26 -11.21 -6.76
N TYR A 576 -32.73 -10.41 -7.72
CA TYR A 576 -34.05 -9.78 -7.66
C TYR A 576 -35.19 -10.80 -7.54
N GLY A 577 -35.04 -11.97 -8.16
CA GLY A 577 -36.01 -13.06 -8.01
C GLY A 577 -36.17 -13.52 -6.56
N VAL A 578 -35.06 -13.64 -5.82
CA VAL A 578 -35.05 -14.04 -4.40
C VAL A 578 -35.64 -12.93 -3.52
N ALA A 579 -35.23 -11.68 -3.75
CA ALA A 579 -35.78 -10.52 -3.02
C ALA A 579 -37.30 -10.43 -3.16
N ARG A 580 -37.85 -10.63 -4.38
CA ARG A 580 -39.30 -10.64 -4.59
C ARG A 580 -40.01 -11.80 -3.89
N LYS A 581 -39.39 -12.98 -3.79
CA LYS A 581 -39.94 -14.12 -3.02
C LYS A 581 -40.05 -13.77 -1.52
N ILE A 582 -39.02 -13.13 -0.96
CA ILE A 582 -38.99 -12.65 0.43
C ILE A 582 -40.13 -11.64 0.68
N VAL A 583 -40.27 -10.67 -0.21
CA VAL A 583 -41.33 -9.65 -0.12
C VAL A 583 -42.71 -10.28 -0.18
N LYS A 584 -42.92 -11.22 -1.11
CA LYS A 584 -44.19 -11.95 -1.25
C LYS A 584 -44.53 -12.75 0.00
N ALA A 585 -43.54 -13.35 0.66
CA ALA A 585 -43.75 -14.10 1.91
C ALA A 585 -44.17 -13.20 3.08
N CYS A 586 -43.80 -11.92 3.07
CA CYS A 586 -44.28 -10.93 4.03
C CYS A 586 -45.71 -10.46 3.76
N GLY A 587 -46.27 -10.78 2.58
CA GLY A 587 -47.64 -10.39 2.20
C GLY A 587 -47.83 -8.89 1.98
N ARG A 588 -46.75 -8.14 1.71
CA ARG A 588 -46.76 -6.67 1.56
C ARG A 588 -46.17 -6.22 0.23
N ASP A 589 -46.49 -4.99 -0.15
CA ASP A 589 -45.78 -4.31 -1.24
C ASP A 589 -44.32 -4.04 -0.87
N LEU A 590 -43.41 -4.10 -1.85
CA LEU A 590 -41.97 -3.90 -1.64
C LEU A 590 -41.66 -2.56 -0.98
N ARG A 591 -42.31 -1.47 -1.40
CA ARG A 591 -42.07 -0.13 -0.82
C ARG A 591 -42.59 -0.03 0.61
N ALA A 592 -43.64 -0.78 0.95
CA ALA A 592 -44.21 -0.82 2.29
C ALA A 592 -43.43 -1.73 3.26
N LEU A 593 -42.63 -2.67 2.74
CA LEU A 593 -41.78 -3.56 3.52
C LEU A 593 -40.40 -2.96 3.82
N MET A 594 -39.90 -2.08 2.94
CA MET A 594 -38.61 -1.41 3.14
C MET A 594 -38.65 -0.55 4.41
N GLY A 595 -37.80 -0.89 5.39
CA GLY A 595 -37.78 -0.25 6.71
C GLY A 595 -38.68 -0.88 7.79
N ASP A 596 -39.42 -1.96 7.50
CA ASP A 596 -40.19 -2.70 8.50
C ASP A 596 -39.34 -3.81 9.15
N SER A 597 -38.51 -3.40 10.12
CA SER A 597 -37.60 -4.31 10.82
C SER A 597 -38.33 -5.46 11.54
N ALA A 598 -39.57 -5.26 11.99
CA ALA A 598 -40.33 -6.27 12.71
C ALA A 598 -40.79 -7.41 11.79
N ALA A 599 -41.29 -7.07 10.60
CA ALA A 599 -41.70 -8.08 9.61
C ALA A 599 -40.50 -8.86 9.06
N LEU A 600 -39.39 -8.18 8.78
CA LEU A 600 -38.19 -8.78 8.19
C LEU A 600 -37.43 -9.67 9.16
N SER A 601 -37.34 -9.29 10.45
CA SER A 601 -36.67 -10.09 11.47
C SER A 601 -37.42 -11.37 11.86
N ALA A 602 -38.73 -11.45 11.57
CA ALA A 602 -39.55 -12.62 11.82
C ALA A 602 -39.37 -13.75 10.78
N LEU A 603 -38.71 -13.48 9.65
CA LEU A 603 -38.47 -14.46 8.59
C LEU A 603 -37.35 -15.43 8.97
N ASP A 604 -37.48 -16.70 8.60
CA ASP A 604 -36.34 -17.62 8.55
C ASP A 604 -35.62 -17.49 7.19
N PRO A 605 -34.37 -16.98 7.14
CA PRO A 605 -33.62 -16.83 5.90
C PRO A 605 -33.40 -18.18 5.17
N ARG A 606 -33.42 -19.32 5.87
CA ARG A 606 -33.24 -20.64 5.24
C ARG A 606 -34.35 -20.99 4.27
N ALA A 607 -35.55 -20.41 4.43
CA ALA A 607 -36.69 -20.66 3.57
C ALA A 607 -36.54 -20.11 2.15
N PHE A 608 -35.56 -19.22 1.92
CA PHE A 608 -35.36 -18.55 0.63
C PHE A 608 -34.04 -18.92 -0.06
N VAL A 609 -33.31 -19.88 0.50
CA VAL A 609 -32.08 -20.42 -0.11
C VAL A 609 -32.44 -21.25 -1.34
N ASP A 610 -31.66 -21.10 -2.40
CA ASP A 610 -31.74 -21.94 -3.60
C ASP A 610 -30.35 -22.44 -4.03
N GLU A 611 -30.27 -23.13 -5.17
CA GLU A 611 -29.02 -23.72 -5.68
C GLU A 611 -27.96 -22.66 -6.02
N ARG A 612 -28.37 -21.42 -6.33
CA ARG A 612 -27.47 -20.33 -6.71
C ARG A 612 -27.16 -19.40 -5.55
N PHE A 613 -28.14 -19.10 -4.69
CA PHE A 613 -28.03 -18.14 -3.61
C PHE A 613 -28.18 -18.82 -2.25
N GLY A 614 -27.06 -18.86 -1.52
CA GLY A 614 -26.96 -19.45 -0.21
C GLY A 614 -27.48 -18.56 0.91
N LEU A 615 -27.34 -19.07 2.13
CA LEU A 615 -27.74 -18.38 3.36
C LEU A 615 -27.06 -16.99 3.55
N PRO A 616 -25.76 -16.79 3.23
CA PRO A 616 -25.14 -15.47 3.33
C PRO A 616 -25.84 -14.42 2.45
N THR A 617 -26.05 -14.72 1.17
CA THR A 617 -26.73 -13.79 0.24
C THR A 617 -28.15 -13.48 0.69
N VAL A 618 -28.92 -14.48 1.12
CA VAL A 618 -30.30 -14.24 1.58
C VAL A 618 -30.33 -13.34 2.83
N ARG A 619 -29.41 -13.53 3.77
CA ARG A 619 -29.29 -12.67 4.95
C ARG A 619 -28.95 -11.23 4.57
N ASP A 620 -28.03 -11.04 3.63
CA ASP A 620 -27.67 -9.71 3.14
C ASP A 620 -28.85 -9.03 2.43
N ILE A 621 -29.63 -9.79 1.65
CA ILE A 621 -30.86 -9.26 1.02
C ILE A 621 -31.87 -8.80 2.08
N ILE A 622 -32.10 -9.61 3.13
CA ILE A 622 -33.03 -9.23 4.21
C ILE A 622 -32.52 -7.97 4.94
N ALA A 623 -31.22 -7.87 5.21
CA ALA A 623 -30.62 -6.70 5.83
C ALA A 623 -30.73 -5.44 4.94
N GLU A 624 -30.56 -5.59 3.62
CA GLU A 624 -30.75 -4.51 2.65
C GLU A 624 -32.23 -4.12 2.47
N LEU A 625 -33.18 -5.06 2.61
CA LEU A 625 -34.60 -4.70 2.66
C LEU A 625 -34.96 -3.93 3.94
N ASP A 626 -34.29 -4.23 5.06
CA ASP A 626 -34.47 -3.50 6.32
C ASP A 626 -33.94 -2.07 6.21
N LYS A 627 -32.72 -1.91 5.68
CA LYS A 627 -32.07 -0.60 5.53
C LYS A 627 -31.43 -0.46 4.14
N PRO A 628 -32.24 -0.14 3.11
CA PRO A 628 -31.79 -0.08 1.73
C PRO A 628 -30.65 0.92 1.52
N GLY A 629 -29.52 0.44 0.99
CA GLY A 629 -28.39 1.29 0.62
C GLY A 629 -27.79 2.00 1.83
N ARG A 630 -27.83 1.37 3.01
CA ARG A 630 -27.28 1.90 4.26
C ARG A 630 -25.86 2.40 4.04
N ASP A 631 -25.63 3.67 4.35
CA ASP A 631 -24.29 4.25 4.35
C ASP A 631 -23.47 3.60 5.49
N PRO A 632 -22.30 2.99 5.20
CA PRO A 632 -21.44 2.40 6.23
C PRO A 632 -20.71 3.45 7.07
N ARG A 633 -20.71 4.73 6.65
CA ARG A 633 -20.06 5.82 7.37
C ARG A 633 -20.85 6.20 8.63
N PRO A 634 -20.18 6.74 9.66
CA PRO A 634 -20.87 7.22 10.85
C PRO A 634 -21.78 8.41 10.53
N ALA A 635 -22.79 8.62 11.37
CA ALA A 635 -23.61 9.83 11.30
C ALA A 635 -22.75 11.06 11.67
N PHE A 636 -22.94 12.16 10.94
CA PHE A 636 -22.22 13.39 11.20
C PHE A 636 -22.56 13.94 12.59
N LYS A 637 -21.52 14.13 13.40
CA LYS A 637 -21.58 14.75 14.72
C LYS A 637 -20.43 15.74 14.83
N THR A 638 -20.67 16.83 15.52
CA THR A 638 -19.67 17.85 15.80
C THR A 638 -19.12 17.62 17.19
N ALA A 639 -17.81 17.42 17.32
CA ALA A 639 -17.18 17.40 18.62
C ALA A 639 -17.29 18.78 19.26
N THR A 640 -17.75 18.82 20.50
CA THR A 640 -17.77 20.02 21.31
C THR A 640 -16.46 20.08 22.08
N PHE A 641 -15.54 20.94 21.65
CA PHE A 641 -14.31 21.17 22.43
C PHE A 641 -14.67 21.81 23.78
N ALA A 642 -13.99 21.37 24.83
CA ALA A 642 -14.12 22.01 26.14
C ALA A 642 -13.52 23.42 26.09
N ASP A 643 -14.30 24.44 26.43
CA ASP A 643 -13.85 25.83 26.43
C ASP A 643 -12.60 26.02 27.30
N GLY A 644 -11.54 26.59 26.71
CA GLY A 644 -10.29 26.95 27.41
C GLY A 644 -9.17 25.91 27.39
N ILE A 645 -9.30 24.82 26.61
CA ILE A 645 -8.24 23.82 26.39
C ILE A 645 -7.74 23.91 24.94
N ASP A 646 -6.62 24.62 24.73
CA ASP A 646 -6.01 24.92 23.43
C ASP A 646 -4.56 24.38 23.30
N ASP A 647 -3.94 23.92 24.39
CA ASP A 647 -2.55 23.43 24.49
C ASP A 647 -2.49 22.17 25.38
N MET A 648 -1.54 21.26 25.08
CA MET A 648 -1.22 20.09 25.90
C MET A 648 -0.97 20.45 27.38
N LYS A 649 -0.43 21.64 27.64
CA LYS A 649 -0.19 22.14 29.01
C LYS A 649 -1.47 22.35 29.83
N GLN A 650 -2.62 22.47 29.17
CA GLN A 650 -3.92 22.70 29.80
C GLN A 650 -4.67 21.40 30.11
N LEU A 651 -4.12 20.24 29.70
CA LEU A 651 -4.68 18.94 30.04
C LEU A 651 -4.35 18.56 31.49
N MET A 652 -5.37 18.23 32.27
CA MET A 652 -5.23 17.71 33.62
C MET A 652 -5.62 16.23 33.68
N PRO A 653 -4.89 15.38 34.44
CA PRO A 653 -5.31 14.00 34.69
C PRO A 653 -6.75 13.93 35.22
N GLY A 654 -7.61 13.14 34.57
CA GLY A 654 -9.02 12.96 34.94
C GLY A 654 -10.03 13.81 34.15
N MET A 655 -9.59 14.69 33.24
CA MET A 655 -10.49 15.37 32.31
C MET A 655 -11.19 14.37 31.37
N GLN A 656 -12.52 14.48 31.26
CA GLN A 656 -13.30 13.80 30.21
C GLN A 656 -13.53 14.80 29.08
N LEU A 657 -12.93 14.53 27.93
CA LEU A 657 -13.04 15.34 26.73
C LEU A 657 -13.73 14.52 25.63
N GLU A 658 -14.50 15.20 24.80
CA GLU A 658 -15.03 14.64 23.56
C GLU A 658 -13.87 14.64 22.53
N GLY A 659 -13.49 13.45 22.04
CA GLY A 659 -12.35 13.24 21.17
C GLY A 659 -12.72 12.51 19.89
#